data_AF-A0AA96YHB3-F1
#
_entry.id   AF-A0AA96YHB3-F1
#
_cell.length_a   1.000
_cell.length_b   1.000
_cell.length_c   1.000
_cell.angle_alpha   90.00
_cell.angle_beta   90.00
_cell.angle_gamma   90.00
#
_symmetry.space_group_name_H-M   'P 1'
#
loop_
_entity.id
_entity.type
_entity.pdbx_description
1 polymer ?
#
loop_
_entity_poly.entity_id
_entity_poly.type
_entity_poly.pdbx_seq_one_letter_code
_entity_poly.pdbx_strand_id
1 'polypeptide(L)'
;MLFKSMPTSTHQEHKIPLSAIAATIIMTGFNNTALAENLLPAKAVSTTDTRDIIHVSTSPYDLEKIAVAENVEVIDAQAPEQQAATSALDLLKGQPGVFVSGSNSTYGQSIQMRGYDPRGVKVTVDNITQDFNSGLYDATFIDPTLVKKVYIHKGSSSVHHGGGALAGVVSFKTLNATDILKPNQNLGGRIFSGIDHNEHSYYAGGTLFGRLNTLDTLISYSQRKKNLIGSPDFAHIDNHENIHNWMLKTTWTATPSYLLAIQLKDYRNESLGVKQPSKPTTKERYPNTPHERNSRQFDVAISQYFTPKNSVNWQAEWDIYYSDLSLDQTDTVKITTKPKEYGTERRNQYTYGTKFANSFTIPMYRWANHHIQSGVEYYAQQQKSNQYAISYPAASLTNTSGWLVNDMTLQHLPITFSAGTRFTRYQTDSTRIAKNAHTNWSSRFAVSATPQHWVNIFSSYSESYRTPRMSELYNNSNHFTIPFIGMKSDFRPSPELLPEVNKTIEAGVKLSFDDLLIARDSLHFGSTYFYTKAKDHIALEGEYEEIFNIRKFRTEHFPKELYFVNIPSATIRGFDSFIHYKTQWFELNLSHNLTQGNEDGSHYSLSSIRPETLVARFNAPVLETGVNIGWIGEFTGKTAFEGNVKYQLSHHKSDKGLDRYHKEVIQQAGYSLHDFYLNYQADQFIKGLSSTLTMKNAFDKQYVSSMGVPQEGRNFHLNVNYSW
;
A
#
# COMPACT_ATOMS: atom_id res chain seq x y z
N MET A 1 -2.84 -23.57 39.88
CA MET A 1 -2.11 -22.63 39.00
C MET A 1 -2.52 -21.22 39.37
N LEU A 2 -1.64 -20.52 40.09
CA LEU A 2 -1.86 -19.16 40.60
C LEU A 2 -1.51 -18.14 39.51
N PHE A 3 -2.48 -17.31 39.12
CA PHE A 3 -2.24 -16.10 38.35
C PHE A 3 -1.53 -15.08 39.25
N LYS A 4 -0.34 -14.63 38.83
CA LYS A 4 0.42 -13.56 39.49
C LYS A 4 -0.01 -12.21 38.90
N SER A 5 -0.45 -11.30 39.76
CA SER A 5 -0.66 -9.89 39.45
C SER A 5 0.69 -9.15 39.36
N MET A 6 0.77 -8.15 38.47
CA MET A 6 1.86 -7.17 38.41
C MET A 6 1.35 -5.77 38.77
N PRO A 7 2.23 -4.88 39.27
CA PRO A 7 1.86 -3.74 40.10
C PRO A 7 1.47 -2.49 39.31
N THR A 8 0.61 -1.69 39.93
CA THR A 8 0.14 -0.37 39.50
C THR A 8 1.25 0.68 39.60
N SER A 9 1.64 1.28 38.46
CA SER A 9 2.35 2.56 38.43
C SER A 9 1.36 3.69 38.11
N THR A 10 1.19 4.58 39.06
CA THR A 10 0.47 5.84 38.96
C THR A 10 1.21 6.81 38.03
N HIS A 11 0.64 7.12 36.88
CA HIS A 11 0.86 8.37 36.15
C HIS A 11 -0.49 8.81 35.58
N GLN A 12 -0.90 10.04 35.87
CA GLN A 12 -2.14 10.63 35.39
C GLN A 12 -2.16 10.63 33.86
N GLU A 13 -2.89 9.69 33.28
CA GLU A 13 -3.29 9.73 31.89
C GLU A 13 -4.46 10.72 31.75
N HIS A 14 -4.30 11.76 30.94
CA HIS A 14 -5.46 12.34 30.27
C HIS A 14 -5.88 11.37 29.15
N LYS A 15 -6.52 10.26 29.52
CA LYS A 15 -7.35 9.49 28.60
C LYS A 15 -8.50 10.38 28.20
N ILE A 16 -8.61 10.71 26.92
CA ILE A 16 -9.89 11.18 26.37
C ILE A 16 -10.85 10.02 26.58
N PRO A 17 -11.88 10.14 27.43
CA PRO A 17 -12.77 9.02 27.68
C PRO A 17 -13.49 8.68 26.37
N LEU A 18 -13.63 7.39 26.04
CA LEU A 18 -14.39 6.90 24.89
C LEU A 18 -15.84 7.45 24.85
N SER A 19 -16.35 7.96 25.98
CA SER A 19 -17.64 8.67 26.05
C SER A 19 -17.67 10.01 25.30
N ALA A 20 -16.52 10.59 24.93
CA ALA A 20 -16.45 11.83 24.15
C ALA A 20 -16.62 11.62 22.63
N ILE A 21 -16.57 10.38 22.14
CA ILE A 21 -16.86 10.03 20.72
C ILE A 21 -18.34 9.62 20.53
N ALA A 22 -19.12 9.51 21.62
CA ALA A 22 -20.49 9.00 21.59
C ALA A 22 -21.61 10.08 21.54
N ALA A 23 -21.29 11.37 21.36
CA ALA A 23 -22.32 12.41 21.37
C ALA A 23 -22.06 13.46 20.30
N THR A 24 -22.51 13.18 19.07
CA THR A 24 -23.23 14.09 18.15
C THR A 24 -23.52 13.31 16.86
N ILE A 25 -24.45 12.35 16.91
CA ILE A 25 -25.19 11.93 15.72
C ILE A 25 -26.31 12.95 15.60
N ILE A 26 -26.18 13.90 14.67
CA ILE A 26 -27.26 14.82 14.32
C ILE A 26 -28.28 14.00 13.51
N MET A 27 -29.22 13.36 14.20
CA MET A 27 -30.52 13.03 13.61
C MET A 27 -31.35 14.31 13.58
N THR A 28 -31.19 15.15 12.56
CA THR A 28 -32.17 16.20 12.27
C THR A 28 -33.07 15.76 11.13
N GLY A 29 -34.25 15.26 11.53
CA GLY A 29 -35.53 15.51 10.88
C GLY A 29 -35.72 15.06 9.44
N PHE A 30 -36.27 13.85 9.25
CA PHE A 30 -37.21 13.60 8.16
C PHE A 30 -38.51 13.05 8.75
N ASN A 31 -39.56 13.86 8.67
CA ASN A 31 -40.91 13.49 9.09
C ASN A 31 -41.44 12.35 8.23
N ASN A 32 -42.02 11.36 8.90
CA ASN A 32 -42.83 10.32 8.31
C ASN A 32 -44.04 10.94 7.59
N THR A 33 -44.13 10.72 6.28
CA THR A 33 -45.44 10.52 5.62
C THR A 33 -45.43 9.15 5.00
N ALA A 34 -46.13 8.24 5.65
CA ALA A 34 -46.43 6.91 5.15
C ALA A 34 -47.29 7.02 3.88
N LEU A 35 -46.86 6.37 2.81
CA LEU A 35 -47.74 5.77 1.82
C LEU A 35 -47.20 4.37 1.54
N ALA A 36 -47.91 3.39 2.10
CA ALA A 36 -47.72 1.99 1.79
C ALA A 36 -48.35 1.70 0.43
N GLU A 37 -47.58 1.19 -0.52
CA GLU A 37 -48.11 0.43 -1.65
C GLU A 37 -47.30 -0.84 -1.86
N ASN A 38 -48.04 -1.95 -1.95
CA ASN A 38 -47.58 -3.30 -2.18
C ASN A 38 -46.77 -3.41 -3.49
N LEU A 39 -45.53 -3.88 -3.41
CA LEU A 39 -44.79 -4.36 -4.57
C LEU A 39 -44.14 -5.72 -4.29
N LEU A 40 -44.48 -6.66 -5.16
CA LEU A 40 -44.02 -8.05 -5.26
C LEU A 40 -42.47 -8.18 -5.27
N PRO A 41 -41.91 -9.35 -4.93
CA PRO A 41 -40.46 -9.52 -4.82
C PRO A 41 -39.79 -9.35 -6.19
N ALA A 42 -39.02 -8.27 -6.35
CA ALA A 42 -38.17 -8.07 -7.51
C ALA A 42 -37.04 -9.12 -7.51
N LYS A 43 -36.90 -9.81 -8.65
CA LYS A 43 -35.77 -10.70 -8.96
C LYS A 43 -34.46 -9.99 -8.66
N ALA A 44 -33.63 -10.62 -7.82
CA ALA A 44 -32.26 -10.20 -7.55
C ALA A 44 -31.44 -10.25 -8.85
N VAL A 45 -31.23 -9.09 -9.47
CA VAL A 45 -30.13 -8.88 -10.41
C VAL A 45 -28.88 -8.76 -9.55
N SER A 46 -27.92 -9.65 -9.79
CA SER A 46 -26.54 -9.52 -9.28
C SER A 46 -25.97 -8.24 -9.88
N THR A 47 -26.11 -7.14 -9.15
CA THR A 47 -25.38 -5.92 -9.42
C THR A 47 -23.96 -6.18 -8.95
N THR A 48 -23.00 -6.14 -9.87
CA THR A 48 -21.60 -6.01 -9.52
C THR A 48 -21.50 -4.79 -8.61
N ASP A 49 -20.87 -4.93 -7.45
CA ASP A 49 -20.79 -3.88 -6.43
C ASP A 49 -19.93 -2.72 -6.97
N THR A 50 -20.56 -1.79 -7.70
CA THR A 50 -19.95 -0.60 -8.29
C THR A 50 -19.44 0.37 -7.21
N ARG A 51 -19.72 0.11 -5.93
CA ARG A 51 -19.25 0.89 -4.77
C ARG A 51 -17.79 0.65 -4.42
N ASP A 52 -17.21 -0.46 -4.85
CA ASP A 52 -15.83 -0.82 -4.52
C ASP A 52 -14.79 -0.19 -5.46
N ILE A 53 -15.20 0.42 -6.58
CA ILE A 53 -14.27 1.11 -7.49
C ILE A 53 -13.98 2.49 -6.93
N ILE A 54 -12.75 2.69 -6.46
CA ILE A 54 -12.21 3.99 -6.08
C ILE A 54 -11.98 4.81 -7.36
N HIS A 55 -13.06 5.31 -7.98
CA HIS A 55 -13.13 6.10 -9.23
C HIS A 55 -12.51 5.41 -10.48
N VAL A 56 -13.17 5.31 -11.64
CA VAL A 56 -14.01 6.28 -12.36
C VAL A 56 -15.39 5.70 -12.73
N SER A 57 -16.37 6.60 -12.71
CA SER A 57 -17.76 6.47 -13.10
C SER A 57 -17.94 6.09 -14.59
N THR A 58 -18.61 4.96 -14.80
CA THR A 58 -19.66 4.75 -15.81
C THR A 58 -19.52 5.55 -17.12
N SER A 59 -19.01 4.88 -18.16
CA SER A 59 -19.48 5.17 -19.52
C SER A 59 -20.96 4.74 -19.61
N PRO A 60 -21.87 5.52 -20.22
CA PRO A 60 -23.28 5.13 -20.42
C PRO A 60 -23.49 3.92 -21.35
N TYR A 61 -22.42 3.20 -21.72
CA TYR A 61 -22.41 2.10 -22.69
C TYR A 61 -21.80 0.78 -22.16
N ASP A 62 -21.79 0.53 -20.85
CA ASP A 62 -21.21 -0.71 -20.25
C ASP A 62 -19.72 -0.95 -20.61
N LEU A 63 -18.95 0.13 -20.86
CA LEU A 63 -17.53 0.08 -21.21
C LEU A 63 -16.60 0.56 -20.06
N GLU A 64 -16.98 0.30 -18.80
CA GLU A 64 -16.31 0.82 -17.59
C GLU A 64 -14.82 0.44 -17.50
N LYS A 65 -14.42 -0.71 -18.06
CA LYS A 65 -13.03 -1.19 -17.99
C LYS A 65 -12.07 -0.44 -18.92
N ILE A 66 -12.59 0.26 -19.93
CA ILE A 66 -11.79 0.78 -21.06
C ILE A 66 -11.87 2.32 -21.16
N ALA A 67 -12.97 2.96 -20.76
CA ALA A 67 -13.19 4.40 -20.97
C ALA A 67 -12.43 5.34 -20.01
N VAL A 68 -11.61 4.82 -19.08
CA VAL A 68 -10.98 5.60 -18.02
C VAL A 68 -9.60 6.10 -18.42
N ALA A 69 -9.38 7.41 -18.32
CA ALA A 69 -8.11 8.10 -18.57
C ALA A 69 -7.08 7.93 -17.43
N GLU A 70 -7.07 6.77 -16.80
CA GLU A 70 -6.22 6.42 -15.66
C GLU A 70 -5.73 4.97 -15.80
N ASN A 71 -4.60 4.68 -15.16
CA ASN A 71 -4.02 3.36 -15.09
C ASN A 71 -4.36 2.74 -13.71
N VAL A 72 -5.43 1.93 -13.71
CA VAL A 72 -5.95 1.27 -12.52
C VAL A 72 -5.88 -0.25 -12.71
N GLU A 73 -5.38 -0.93 -11.69
CA GLU A 73 -5.25 -2.38 -11.63
C GLU A 73 -5.98 -2.90 -10.39
N VAL A 74 -6.68 -4.03 -10.55
CA VAL A 74 -7.47 -4.64 -9.48
C VAL A 74 -7.00 -6.06 -9.29
N ILE A 75 -6.56 -6.37 -8.08
CA ILE A 75 -6.18 -7.71 -7.66
C ILE A 75 -7.34 -8.30 -6.87
N ASP A 76 -7.80 -9.48 -7.27
CA ASP A 76 -8.62 -10.33 -6.44
C ASP A 76 -7.72 -11.11 -5.46
N ALA A 77 -7.79 -10.75 -4.17
CA ALA A 77 -6.96 -11.37 -3.15
C ALA A 77 -7.41 -12.81 -2.82
N GLN A 78 -8.57 -13.25 -3.31
CA GLN A 78 -9.09 -14.60 -3.13
C GLN A 78 -8.72 -15.54 -4.28
N ALA A 79 -8.13 -15.03 -5.35
CA ALA A 79 -7.70 -15.82 -6.50
C ALA A 79 -6.62 -16.86 -6.09
N PRO A 80 -6.60 -18.06 -6.71
CA PRO A 80 -5.67 -19.13 -6.35
C PRO A 80 -4.19 -18.73 -6.29
N GLU A 81 -3.74 -17.94 -7.26
CA GLU A 81 -2.36 -17.43 -7.35
C GLU A 81 -1.97 -16.51 -6.19
N GLN A 82 -2.95 -15.90 -5.51
CA GLN A 82 -2.72 -15.02 -4.37
C GLN A 82 -2.74 -15.75 -3.02
N GLN A 83 -3.15 -17.03 -2.98
CA GLN A 83 -3.30 -17.77 -1.73
C GLN A 83 -1.97 -18.05 -1.01
N ALA A 84 -0.84 -17.92 -1.72
CA ALA A 84 0.51 -18.04 -1.14
C ALA A 84 1.06 -16.72 -0.56
N ALA A 85 0.26 -15.66 -0.45
CA ALA A 85 0.66 -14.40 0.18
C ALA A 85 0.84 -14.57 1.71
N THR A 86 1.99 -14.14 2.26
CA THR A 86 2.30 -14.23 3.70
C THR A 86 2.22 -12.87 4.41
N SER A 87 1.99 -11.81 3.65
CA SER A 87 1.72 -10.43 4.07
C SER A 87 0.74 -9.79 3.09
N ALA A 88 0.10 -8.68 3.47
CA ALA A 88 -0.77 -7.96 2.53
C ALA A 88 -0.02 -7.37 1.33
N LEU A 89 1.24 -6.95 1.52
CA LEU A 89 2.02 -6.40 0.41
C LEU A 89 2.44 -7.48 -0.59
N ASP A 90 2.55 -8.76 -0.19
CA ASP A 90 2.84 -9.84 -1.14
C ASP A 90 1.76 -9.98 -2.23
N LEU A 91 0.53 -9.53 -1.99
CA LEU A 91 -0.54 -9.48 -3.01
C LEU A 91 -0.17 -8.60 -4.21
N LEU A 92 0.77 -7.67 -4.01
CA LEU A 92 1.27 -6.74 -5.03
C LEU A 92 2.47 -7.30 -5.81
N LYS A 93 3.06 -8.42 -5.37
CA LYS A 93 4.19 -9.02 -6.08
C LYS A 93 3.73 -9.52 -7.45
N GLY A 94 4.59 -9.37 -8.44
CA GLY A 94 4.27 -9.71 -9.83
C GLY A 94 3.27 -8.77 -10.51
N GLN A 95 2.96 -7.60 -9.93
CA GLN A 95 2.22 -6.55 -10.64
C GLN A 95 3.19 -5.61 -11.37
N PRO A 96 2.94 -5.25 -12.63
CA PRO A 96 3.86 -4.43 -13.41
C PRO A 96 4.03 -3.04 -12.79
N GLY A 97 5.28 -2.62 -12.60
CA GLY A 97 5.59 -1.27 -12.10
C GLY A 97 5.32 -1.05 -10.61
N VAL A 98 4.95 -2.11 -9.89
CA VAL A 98 4.81 -2.11 -8.44
C VAL A 98 5.85 -3.05 -7.87
N PHE A 99 6.70 -2.52 -7.00
CA PHE A 99 7.80 -3.27 -6.42
C PHE A 99 7.64 -3.26 -4.91
N VAL A 100 7.58 -4.45 -4.32
CA VAL A 100 7.57 -4.63 -2.88
C VAL A 100 9.01 -4.86 -2.44
N SER A 101 9.58 -3.90 -1.74
CA SER A 101 10.92 -4.03 -1.17
C SER A 101 10.87 -4.66 0.22
N GLY A 102 12.03 -5.05 0.75
CA GLY A 102 12.16 -5.76 2.01
C GLY A 102 12.41 -7.25 1.81
N SER A 103 12.41 -7.99 2.92
CA SER A 103 12.35 -9.46 2.92
C SER A 103 10.89 -9.90 3.09
N ASN A 104 10.61 -11.20 3.16
CA ASN A 104 9.27 -11.71 3.48
C ASN A 104 8.79 -11.35 4.91
N SER A 105 9.46 -10.45 5.64
CA SER A 105 9.04 -9.92 6.96
C SER A 105 7.99 -8.82 6.83
N THR A 106 7.05 -8.74 7.79
CA THR A 106 6.09 -7.61 7.86
C THR A 106 6.81 -6.27 8.04
N TYR A 107 7.95 -6.28 8.73
CA TYR A 107 8.75 -5.09 9.00
C TYR A 107 9.76 -4.85 7.87
N GLY A 108 9.84 -3.61 7.39
CA GLY A 108 10.72 -3.25 6.26
C GLY A 108 10.16 -3.60 4.89
N GLN A 109 8.97 -4.21 4.84
CA GLN A 109 8.19 -4.33 3.62
C GLN A 109 7.58 -2.99 3.24
N SER A 110 7.75 -2.60 1.99
CA SER A 110 7.28 -1.30 1.53
C SER A 110 7.13 -1.23 0.01
N ILE A 111 6.25 -0.33 -0.45
CA ILE A 111 5.87 -0.23 -1.86
C ILE A 111 6.71 0.84 -2.56
N GLN A 112 7.23 0.50 -3.73
CA GLN A 112 7.77 1.47 -4.68
C GLN A 112 6.99 1.37 -5.99
N MET A 113 6.71 2.53 -6.57
CA MET A 113 5.90 2.64 -7.77
C MET A 113 6.27 3.92 -8.50
N ARG A 114 6.29 3.89 -9.84
CA ARG A 114 6.55 5.06 -10.69
C ARG A 114 7.75 5.91 -10.25
N GLY A 115 8.84 5.27 -9.83
CA GLY A 115 10.07 5.95 -9.43
C GLY A 115 10.01 6.68 -8.10
N TYR A 116 9.00 6.41 -7.26
CA TYR A 116 8.94 6.86 -5.87
C TYR A 116 9.13 5.69 -4.90
N ASP A 117 9.69 6.03 -3.74
CA ASP A 117 9.75 5.14 -2.59
C ASP A 117 8.42 5.19 -1.81
N PRO A 118 8.30 4.50 -0.65
CA PRO A 118 7.05 4.43 0.12
C PRO A 118 6.48 5.79 0.53
N ARG A 119 7.29 6.85 0.57
CA ARG A 119 6.83 8.21 0.90
C ARG A 119 5.96 8.81 -0.20
N GLY A 120 6.07 8.31 -1.44
CA GLY A 120 5.29 8.77 -2.58
C GLY A 120 4.11 7.87 -2.96
N VAL A 121 3.89 6.75 -2.25
CA VAL A 121 2.79 5.81 -2.51
C VAL A 121 1.83 5.83 -1.32
N LYS A 122 0.59 6.29 -1.51
CA LYS A 122 -0.41 6.28 -0.45
C LYS A 122 -0.98 4.87 -0.29
N VAL A 123 -0.98 4.35 0.93
CA VAL A 123 -1.60 3.04 1.25
C VAL A 123 -2.85 3.26 2.10
N THR A 124 -3.95 2.60 1.75
CA THR A 124 -5.20 2.66 2.52
C THR A 124 -5.79 1.28 2.78
N VAL A 125 -6.45 1.11 3.92
CA VAL A 125 -7.31 -0.05 4.22
C VAL A 125 -8.71 0.48 4.49
N ASP A 126 -9.69 0.13 3.67
CA ASP A 126 -11.06 0.66 3.77
C ASP A 126 -11.09 2.20 3.92
N ASN A 127 -10.36 2.90 3.04
CA ASN A 127 -10.15 4.35 3.03
C ASN A 127 -9.32 4.92 4.20
N ILE A 128 -8.89 4.11 5.18
CA ILE A 128 -8.04 4.54 6.30
C ILE A 128 -6.56 4.50 5.88
N THR A 129 -5.89 5.65 5.95
CA THR A 129 -4.48 5.78 5.57
C THR A 129 -3.57 4.97 6.50
N GLN A 130 -2.66 4.20 5.89
CA GLN A 130 -1.60 3.43 6.56
C GLN A 130 -0.26 4.13 6.28
N ASP A 131 0.26 4.90 7.24
CA ASP A 131 1.52 5.65 7.09
C ASP A 131 2.40 5.51 8.33
N PHE A 132 2.74 4.26 8.67
CA PHE A 132 3.64 3.98 9.78
C PHE A 132 5.08 3.82 9.29
N ASN A 133 5.98 4.61 9.87
CA ASN A 133 7.42 4.50 9.69
C ASN A 133 8.11 4.51 11.06
N SER A 134 8.94 3.51 11.35
CA SER A 134 9.63 3.39 12.65
C SER A 134 10.74 4.44 12.86
N GLY A 135 11.08 5.20 11.82
CA GLY A 135 12.30 6.00 11.68
C GLY A 135 13.40 5.30 10.90
N LEU A 136 13.33 3.96 10.75
CA LEU A 136 14.35 3.15 10.06
C LEU A 136 13.78 2.27 8.95
N TYR A 137 12.49 1.95 9.02
CA TYR A 137 11.78 1.09 8.08
C TYR A 137 10.28 1.36 8.13
N ASP A 138 9.57 1.08 7.03
CA ASP A 138 8.11 1.10 6.96
C ASP A 138 7.52 -0.28 7.31
N ALA A 139 6.24 -0.33 7.67
CA ALA A 139 5.49 -1.57 7.86
C ALA A 139 4.00 -1.34 7.61
N THR A 140 3.29 -2.37 7.16
CA THR A 140 1.83 -2.33 6.96
C THR A 140 1.18 -3.51 7.68
N PHE A 141 0.32 -3.21 8.66
CA PHE A 141 -0.25 -4.20 9.58
C PHE A 141 -1.65 -4.64 9.14
N ILE A 142 -1.69 -5.49 8.13
CA ILE A 142 -2.90 -6.15 7.64
C ILE A 142 -2.62 -7.59 7.24
N ASP A 143 -3.45 -8.51 7.73
CA ASP A 143 -3.40 -9.92 7.35
C ASP A 143 -4.07 -10.10 5.97
N PRO A 144 -3.41 -10.77 5.00
CA PRO A 144 -3.96 -10.97 3.66
C PRO A 144 -5.29 -11.75 3.65
N THR A 145 -5.57 -12.58 4.67
CA THR A 145 -6.83 -13.34 4.79
C THR A 145 -8.06 -12.46 5.00
N LEU A 146 -7.88 -11.20 5.44
CA LEU A 146 -8.97 -10.23 5.57
C LEU A 146 -9.23 -9.45 4.27
N VAL A 147 -8.32 -9.50 3.30
CA VAL A 147 -8.37 -8.67 2.09
C VAL A 147 -9.27 -9.34 1.05
N LYS A 148 -10.26 -8.62 0.56
CA LYS A 148 -11.11 -9.01 -0.59
C LYS A 148 -10.42 -8.65 -1.91
N LYS A 149 -10.05 -7.38 -2.04
CA LYS A 149 -9.47 -6.80 -3.25
C LYS A 149 -8.39 -5.79 -2.91
N VAL A 150 -7.48 -5.60 -3.86
CA VAL A 150 -6.49 -4.52 -3.81
C VAL A 150 -6.62 -3.68 -5.09
N TYR A 151 -6.81 -2.38 -4.93
CA TYR A 151 -6.86 -1.42 -6.02
C TYR A 151 -5.53 -0.69 -6.10
N ILE A 152 -4.90 -0.67 -7.27
CA ILE A 152 -3.64 0.02 -7.53
C ILE A 152 -3.92 1.11 -8.55
N HIS A 153 -3.85 2.36 -8.13
CA HIS A 153 -3.91 3.54 -8.99
C HIS A 153 -2.49 4.02 -9.23
N LYS A 154 -2.03 3.99 -10.48
CA LYS A 154 -0.69 4.44 -10.87
C LYS A 154 -0.75 5.88 -11.39
N GLY A 155 0.26 6.67 -11.08
CA GLY A 155 0.35 8.08 -11.44
C GLY A 155 -0.14 9.04 -10.35
N SER A 156 0.11 10.33 -10.55
CA SER A 156 -0.26 11.39 -9.61
C SER A 156 -1.78 11.46 -9.40
N SER A 157 -2.23 11.28 -8.16
CA SER A 157 -3.67 11.18 -7.83
C SER A 157 -4.10 11.91 -6.55
N SER A 158 -3.37 12.96 -6.12
CA SER A 158 -3.72 13.72 -4.92
C SER A 158 -5.06 14.43 -4.98
N VAL A 159 -5.63 14.72 -6.16
CA VAL A 159 -6.95 15.37 -6.26
C VAL A 159 -8.03 14.54 -5.55
N HIS A 160 -8.08 13.24 -5.80
CA HIS A 160 -9.04 12.32 -5.17
C HIS A 160 -8.56 11.76 -3.83
N HIS A 161 -7.24 11.56 -3.68
CA HIS A 161 -6.69 10.79 -2.55
C HIS A 161 -5.88 11.61 -1.55
N GLY A 162 -5.68 12.91 -1.77
CA GLY A 162 -4.95 13.77 -0.84
C GLY A 162 -3.42 13.58 -0.87
N GLY A 163 -2.77 14.00 0.22
CA GLY A 163 -1.31 13.98 0.32
C GLY A 163 -0.74 12.56 0.32
N GLY A 164 0.46 12.40 -0.22
CA GLY A 164 1.20 11.12 -0.27
C GLY A 164 0.95 10.28 -1.53
N ALA A 165 0.08 10.73 -2.44
CA ALA A 165 -0.25 10.04 -3.69
C ALA A 165 0.55 10.58 -4.89
N LEU A 166 1.89 10.67 -4.75
CA LEU A 166 2.78 11.18 -5.80
C LEU A 166 2.93 10.18 -6.95
N ALA A 167 3.21 8.92 -6.62
CA ALA A 167 3.24 7.81 -7.56
C ALA A 167 1.88 7.15 -7.75
N GLY A 168 0.97 7.37 -6.81
CA GLY A 168 -0.39 6.85 -6.83
C GLY A 168 -0.82 6.24 -5.50
N VAL A 169 -1.79 5.33 -5.54
CA VAL A 169 -2.46 4.77 -4.36
C VAL A 169 -2.58 3.25 -4.45
N VAL A 170 -2.35 2.57 -3.32
CA VAL A 170 -2.70 1.17 -3.13
C VAL A 170 -3.76 1.06 -2.04
N SER A 171 -4.97 0.65 -2.41
CA SER A 171 -6.09 0.52 -1.49
C SER A 171 -6.53 -0.92 -1.30
N PHE A 172 -6.35 -1.43 -0.09
CA PHE A 172 -6.88 -2.69 0.37
C PHE A 172 -8.34 -2.54 0.79
N LYS A 173 -9.23 -3.39 0.27
CA LYS A 173 -10.63 -3.51 0.72
C LYS A 173 -10.80 -4.80 1.49
N THR A 174 -11.35 -4.73 2.69
CA THR A 174 -11.59 -5.91 3.52
C THR A 174 -12.88 -6.63 3.15
N LEU A 175 -12.97 -7.91 3.51
CA LEU A 175 -14.18 -8.73 3.33
C LEU A 175 -15.40 -8.09 4.00
N ASN A 176 -16.56 -8.26 3.36
CA ASN A 176 -17.91 -8.03 3.92
C ASN A 176 -18.67 -9.37 3.99
N ALA A 177 -19.69 -9.47 4.85
CA ALA A 177 -20.48 -10.69 4.97
C ALA A 177 -21.24 -11.03 3.68
N THR A 178 -21.68 -10.02 2.95
CA THR A 178 -22.35 -10.12 1.64
C THR A 178 -21.45 -10.65 0.54
N ASP A 179 -20.12 -10.60 0.69
CA ASP A 179 -19.18 -11.10 -0.32
C ASP A 179 -19.16 -12.62 -0.39
N ILE A 180 -19.52 -13.29 0.71
CA ILE A 180 -19.46 -14.76 0.83
C ILE A 180 -20.87 -15.35 1.00
N LEU A 181 -21.78 -14.67 1.72
CA LEU A 181 -23.16 -15.14 1.91
C LEU A 181 -23.96 -15.08 0.60
N LYS A 182 -24.48 -16.23 0.18
CA LYS A 182 -25.45 -16.32 -0.94
C LYS A 182 -26.73 -15.51 -0.62
N PRO A 183 -27.52 -15.09 -1.62
CA PRO A 183 -28.69 -14.22 -1.41
C PRO A 183 -29.68 -14.71 -0.33
N ASN A 184 -29.87 -16.03 -0.19
CA ASN A 184 -30.80 -16.63 0.78
C ASN A 184 -30.10 -17.35 1.95
N GLN A 185 -28.80 -17.11 2.14
CA GLN A 185 -28.02 -17.73 3.20
C GLN A 185 -27.89 -16.76 4.39
N ASN A 186 -28.44 -17.14 5.54
CA ASN A 186 -28.44 -16.31 6.75
C ASN A 186 -27.23 -16.54 7.65
N LEU A 187 -26.58 -17.69 7.52
CA LEU A 187 -25.40 -18.06 8.28
C LEU A 187 -24.45 -18.81 7.33
N GLY A 188 -23.17 -18.45 7.39
CA GLY A 188 -22.12 -19.15 6.68
C GLY A 188 -20.82 -19.05 7.44
N GLY A 189 -19.85 -19.87 7.06
CA GLY A 189 -18.54 -19.85 7.67
C GLY A 189 -17.46 -20.20 6.67
N ARG A 190 -16.25 -19.73 6.95
CA ARG A 190 -15.03 -20.12 6.26
C ARG A 190 -13.99 -20.53 7.29
N ILE A 191 -13.35 -21.67 7.08
CA ILE A 191 -12.14 -22.08 7.79
C ILE A 191 -11.01 -22.10 6.77
N PHE A 192 -9.85 -21.59 7.16
CA PHE A 192 -8.68 -21.57 6.29
C PHE A 192 -7.43 -21.94 7.07
N SER A 193 -6.52 -22.64 6.42
CA SER A 193 -5.21 -22.94 6.94
C SER A 193 -4.21 -23.05 5.81
N GLY A 194 -2.94 -22.87 6.12
CA GLY A 194 -1.88 -23.14 5.18
C GLY A 194 -0.54 -23.35 5.86
N ILE A 195 0.34 -24.03 5.14
CA ILE A 195 1.71 -24.32 5.54
C ILE A 195 2.66 -23.91 4.44
N ASP A 196 3.85 -23.50 4.85
CA ASP A 196 4.97 -23.13 4.01
C ASP A 196 6.18 -23.97 4.45
N HIS A 197 6.79 -24.66 3.48
CA HIS A 197 7.90 -25.57 3.74
C HIS A 197 9.20 -24.84 4.09
N ASN A 198 9.60 -23.83 3.32
CA ASN A 198 10.90 -23.18 3.49
C ASN A 198 10.93 -22.35 4.78
N GLU A 199 9.83 -21.65 5.08
CA GLU A 199 9.73 -20.78 6.23
C GLU A 199 9.26 -21.52 7.51
N HIS A 200 9.04 -22.84 7.46
CA HIS A 200 8.37 -23.63 8.53
C HIS A 200 7.13 -22.92 9.09
N SER A 201 6.46 -22.18 8.22
CA SER A 201 5.46 -21.20 8.58
C SER A 201 4.09 -21.81 8.42
N TYR A 202 3.16 -21.37 9.25
CA TYR A 202 1.78 -21.80 9.12
C TYR A 202 0.86 -20.65 9.45
N TYR A 203 -0.34 -20.73 8.91
CA TYR A 203 -1.44 -19.89 9.35
C TYR A 203 -2.71 -20.72 9.46
N ALA A 204 -3.60 -20.29 10.34
CA ALA A 204 -4.92 -20.88 10.48
C ALA A 204 -5.89 -19.81 10.99
N GLY A 205 -7.15 -19.96 10.63
CA GLY A 205 -8.17 -19.03 11.06
C GLY A 205 -9.55 -19.43 10.58
N GLY A 206 -10.50 -18.58 10.91
CA GLY A 206 -11.86 -18.74 10.45
C GLY A 206 -12.63 -17.44 10.48
N THR A 207 -13.65 -17.39 9.64
CA THR A 207 -14.58 -16.27 9.54
C THR A 207 -16.00 -16.81 9.62
N LEU A 208 -16.83 -16.20 10.45
CA LEU A 208 -18.26 -16.46 10.53
C LEU A 208 -19.01 -15.27 9.95
N PHE A 209 -20.06 -15.55 9.18
CA PHE A 209 -20.89 -14.57 8.50
C PHE A 209 -22.34 -14.77 8.90
N GLY A 210 -23.04 -13.69 9.27
CA GLY A 210 -24.45 -13.71 9.63
C GLY A 210 -25.23 -12.62 8.91
N ARG A 211 -26.45 -12.93 8.46
CA ARG A 211 -27.42 -11.99 7.92
C ARG A 211 -28.74 -12.11 8.68
N LEU A 212 -29.21 -10.99 9.22
CA LEU A 212 -30.45 -10.84 9.98
C LEU A 212 -31.25 -9.67 9.42
N ASN A 213 -32.20 -9.94 8.52
CA ASN A 213 -33.05 -8.95 7.86
C ASN A 213 -32.26 -7.79 7.22
N THR A 214 -32.03 -6.71 7.96
CA THR A 214 -31.32 -5.51 7.55
C THR A 214 -29.87 -5.45 8.03
N LEU A 215 -29.39 -6.45 8.76
CA LEU A 215 -28.05 -6.47 9.36
C LEU A 215 -27.21 -7.59 8.77
N ASP A 216 -26.05 -7.26 8.20
CA ASP A 216 -25.03 -8.20 7.77
C ASP A 216 -23.81 -8.06 8.69
N THR A 217 -23.24 -9.15 9.18
CA THR A 217 -22.11 -9.13 10.12
C THR A 217 -21.12 -10.24 9.82
N LEU A 218 -19.83 -9.95 9.96
CA LEU A 218 -18.78 -10.95 9.98
C LEU A 218 -17.89 -10.79 11.20
N ILE A 219 -17.39 -11.92 11.70
CA ILE A 219 -16.28 -11.97 12.65
C ILE A 219 -15.19 -12.88 12.09
N SER A 220 -13.96 -12.40 12.04
CA SER A 220 -12.80 -13.14 11.54
C SER A 220 -11.71 -13.17 12.59
N TYR A 221 -11.03 -14.32 12.70
CA TYR A 221 -9.80 -14.48 13.47
C TYR A 221 -8.79 -15.27 12.65
N SER A 222 -7.54 -14.81 12.63
CA SER A 222 -6.41 -15.52 12.07
C SER A 222 -5.20 -15.47 13.00
N GLN A 223 -4.41 -16.54 12.95
CA GLN A 223 -3.07 -16.58 13.53
C GLN A 223 -2.08 -17.04 12.46
N ARG A 224 -0.87 -16.49 12.49
CA ARG A 224 0.20 -16.84 11.56
C ARG A 224 1.53 -16.83 12.27
N LYS A 225 2.29 -17.93 12.14
CA LYS A 225 3.68 -18.01 12.53
C LYS A 225 4.55 -17.97 11.27
N LYS A 226 5.51 -17.05 11.24
CA LYS A 226 6.51 -16.91 10.17
C LYS A 226 7.89 -17.25 10.72
N ASN A 227 8.69 -18.06 10.03
CA ASN A 227 10.13 -18.18 10.32
C ASN A 227 10.90 -17.92 9.02
N LEU A 228 11.54 -16.76 8.94
CA LEU A 228 12.14 -16.27 7.72
C LEU A 228 13.55 -16.80 7.61
N ILE A 229 13.76 -17.77 6.71
CA ILE A 229 15.09 -18.29 6.40
C ILE A 229 15.59 -17.56 5.15
N GLY A 230 16.72 -16.84 5.27
CA GLY A 230 17.41 -16.26 4.12
C GLY A 230 17.89 -17.34 3.15
N SER A 231 18.16 -16.96 1.90
CA SER A 231 18.80 -17.83 0.90
C SER A 231 20.09 -18.48 1.46
N PRO A 232 20.44 -19.73 1.07
CA PRO A 232 21.56 -20.50 1.63
C PRO A 232 22.93 -19.80 1.67
N ASP A 233 23.15 -18.78 0.83
CA ASP A 233 24.41 -18.04 0.73
C ASP A 233 24.53 -16.85 1.69
N PHE A 234 23.46 -16.50 2.41
CA PHE A 234 23.46 -15.42 3.39
C PHE A 234 23.41 -15.98 4.80
N ALA A 235 24.04 -15.26 5.75
CA ALA A 235 24.04 -15.67 7.15
C ALA A 235 22.60 -15.91 7.61
N HIS A 236 22.34 -17.07 8.23
CA HIS A 236 21.04 -17.34 8.86
C HIS A 236 20.75 -16.21 9.85
N ILE A 237 19.71 -15.44 9.54
CA ILE A 237 19.14 -14.46 10.45
C ILE A 237 17.98 -15.18 11.12
N ASP A 238 18.05 -15.36 12.44
CA ASP A 238 16.91 -15.81 13.22
C ASP A 238 15.84 -14.69 13.16
N ASN A 239 14.84 -14.90 12.32
CA ASN A 239 13.75 -13.98 12.14
C ASN A 239 12.44 -14.77 12.23
N HIS A 240 11.64 -14.47 13.24
CA HIS A 240 10.36 -15.11 13.44
C HIS A 240 9.29 -14.09 13.80
N GLU A 241 8.07 -14.30 13.31
CA GLU A 241 6.91 -13.46 13.59
C GLU A 241 5.75 -14.34 14.06
N ASN A 242 5.05 -13.89 15.09
CA ASN A 242 3.82 -14.49 15.58
C ASN A 242 2.72 -13.44 15.53
N ILE A 243 1.86 -13.60 14.52
CA ILE A 243 0.84 -12.64 14.16
C ILE A 243 -0.51 -13.17 14.63
N HIS A 244 -1.26 -12.34 15.34
CA HIS A 244 -2.65 -12.57 15.71
C HIS A 244 -3.49 -11.43 15.20
N ASN A 245 -4.63 -11.74 14.60
CA ASN A 245 -5.46 -10.74 13.97
C ASN A 245 -6.94 -11.11 14.12
N TRP A 246 -7.77 -10.12 14.47
CA TRP A 246 -9.22 -10.29 14.43
C TRP A 246 -9.91 -9.07 13.87
N MET A 247 -11.08 -9.30 13.28
CA MET A 247 -11.93 -8.25 12.71
C MET A 247 -13.40 -8.55 12.99
N LEU A 248 -14.16 -7.54 13.39
CA LEU A 248 -15.61 -7.52 13.42
C LEU A 248 -16.07 -6.43 12.46
N LYS A 249 -16.93 -6.77 11.50
CA LYS A 249 -17.52 -5.80 10.58
C LYS A 249 -19.01 -6.04 10.45
N THR A 250 -19.79 -5.00 10.73
CA THR A 250 -21.25 -5.04 10.71
C THR A 250 -21.78 -3.94 9.82
N THR A 251 -22.67 -4.28 8.89
CA THR A 251 -23.36 -3.35 8.01
C THR A 251 -24.85 -3.40 8.30
N TRP A 252 -25.43 -2.26 8.64
CA TRP A 252 -26.86 -2.07 8.86
C TRP A 252 -27.48 -1.29 7.70
N THR A 253 -28.40 -1.94 7.01
CA THR A 253 -29.23 -1.37 5.95
C THR A 253 -30.52 -0.81 6.56
N ALA A 254 -30.47 0.39 7.12
CA ALA A 254 -31.65 0.98 7.76
C ALA A 254 -32.78 1.22 6.73
N THR A 255 -32.43 1.62 5.52
CA THR A 255 -33.33 1.72 4.36
C THR A 255 -32.58 1.31 3.09
N PRO A 256 -33.25 1.04 1.96
CA PRO A 256 -32.58 0.78 0.69
C PRO A 256 -31.64 1.92 0.21
N SER A 257 -31.76 3.12 0.79
CA SER A 257 -30.97 4.30 0.44
C SER A 257 -29.93 4.67 1.50
N TYR A 258 -29.89 4.00 2.67
CA TYR A 258 -28.96 4.32 3.75
C TYR A 258 -28.35 3.07 4.38
N LEU A 259 -27.03 3.00 4.36
CA LEU A 259 -26.21 1.95 4.94
C LEU A 259 -25.28 2.55 5.99
N LEU A 260 -25.14 1.88 7.13
CA LEU A 260 -24.17 2.19 8.17
C LEU A 260 -23.28 0.97 8.40
N ALA A 261 -21.98 1.11 8.17
CA ALA A 261 -20.99 0.08 8.46
C ALA A 261 -20.14 0.48 9.68
N ILE A 262 -19.92 -0.46 10.59
CA ILE A 262 -19.01 -0.34 11.72
C ILE A 262 -17.97 -1.44 11.61
N GLN A 263 -16.70 -1.08 11.73
CA GLN A 263 -15.55 -1.98 11.65
C GLN A 263 -14.66 -1.82 12.89
N LEU A 264 -14.29 -2.96 13.48
CA LEU A 264 -13.27 -3.07 14.52
C LEU A 264 -12.21 -4.07 14.05
N LYS A 265 -10.94 -3.72 14.13
CA LYS A 265 -9.81 -4.59 13.75
C LYS A 265 -8.69 -4.46 14.77
N ASP A 266 -8.11 -5.58 15.20
CA ASP A 266 -6.92 -5.62 16.06
C ASP A 266 -5.89 -6.55 15.41
N TYR A 267 -4.73 -6.00 15.09
CA TYR A 267 -3.58 -6.72 14.59
C TYR A 267 -2.49 -6.71 15.65
N ARG A 268 -1.86 -7.84 15.93
CA ARG A 268 -0.72 -7.97 16.83
C ARG A 268 0.38 -8.78 16.17
N ASN A 269 1.63 -8.39 16.36
CA ASN A 269 2.78 -9.14 15.87
C ASN A 269 3.94 -9.08 16.87
N GLU A 270 4.23 -10.22 17.46
CA GLU A 270 5.42 -10.46 18.26
C GLU A 270 6.51 -11.03 17.36
N SER A 271 7.69 -10.40 17.34
CA SER A 271 8.74 -10.85 16.43
C SER A 271 10.14 -10.74 17.02
N LEU A 272 11.03 -11.60 16.56
CA LEU A 272 12.48 -11.41 16.65
C LEU A 272 12.98 -11.21 15.23
N GLY A 273 13.85 -10.24 15.01
CA GLY A 273 14.53 -10.06 13.72
C GLY A 273 15.66 -9.06 13.86
N VAL A 274 16.24 -8.58 12.76
CA VAL A 274 17.34 -7.59 12.83
C VAL A 274 16.82 -6.16 12.90
N LYS A 275 17.64 -5.21 13.39
CA LYS A 275 17.29 -3.78 13.55
C LYS A 275 16.67 -3.16 12.29
N GLN A 276 17.29 -3.42 11.14
CA GLN A 276 16.85 -2.97 9.83
C GLN A 276 16.59 -4.20 8.94
N PRO A 277 15.35 -4.72 8.89
CA PRO A 277 15.03 -5.94 8.13
C PRO A 277 15.26 -5.83 6.62
N SER A 278 15.25 -4.61 6.09
CA SER A 278 15.51 -4.29 4.69
C SER A 278 17.00 -4.12 4.37
N LYS A 279 17.91 -4.34 5.33
CA LYS A 279 19.36 -4.28 5.09
C LYS A 279 20.02 -5.64 5.27
N PRO A 280 20.82 -6.12 4.29
CA PRO A 280 21.60 -7.34 4.44
C PRO A 280 22.55 -7.26 5.64
N THR A 281 22.70 -8.36 6.38
CA THR A 281 23.70 -8.46 7.44
C THR A 281 25.08 -8.67 6.82
N THR A 282 25.90 -7.62 6.77
CA THR A 282 27.30 -7.70 6.34
C THR A 282 28.24 -7.94 7.54
N LYS A 283 29.42 -8.53 7.29
CA LYS A 283 30.51 -8.65 8.30
C LYS A 283 31.18 -7.29 8.53
N GLU A 284 30.40 -6.27 8.83
CA GLU A 284 30.88 -4.91 9.04
C GLU A 284 31.10 -4.59 10.52
N ARG A 285 31.81 -3.48 10.77
CA ARG A 285 32.15 -2.97 12.11
C ARG A 285 30.91 -2.67 12.98
N TYR A 286 29.74 -2.47 12.36
CA TYR A 286 28.47 -2.17 13.03
C TYR A 286 27.42 -3.21 12.62
N PRO A 287 27.30 -4.33 13.36
CA PRO A 287 26.38 -5.40 12.99
C PRO A 287 24.92 -4.95 13.09
N ASN A 288 24.08 -5.48 12.20
CA ASN A 288 22.63 -5.36 12.28
C ASN A 288 22.14 -6.25 13.44
N THR A 289 21.98 -5.65 14.63
CA THR A 289 21.74 -6.41 15.86
C THR A 289 20.35 -7.04 15.91
N PRO A 290 20.18 -8.20 16.59
CA PRO A 290 18.86 -8.78 16.83
C PRO A 290 17.99 -7.88 17.72
N HIS A 291 16.71 -7.85 17.42
CA HIS A 291 15.69 -7.00 18.03
C HIS A 291 14.40 -7.78 18.23
N GLU A 292 13.94 -7.83 19.47
CA GLU A 292 12.59 -8.24 19.81
C GLU A 292 11.64 -7.07 19.58
N ARG A 293 10.47 -7.35 19.00
CA ARG A 293 9.42 -6.36 18.75
C ARG A 293 8.07 -6.88 19.18
N ASN A 294 7.27 -6.00 19.75
CA ASN A 294 5.86 -6.22 19.99
C ASN A 294 5.09 -5.06 19.35
N SER A 295 4.34 -5.35 18.29
CA SER A 295 3.50 -4.37 17.62
C SER A 295 2.02 -4.70 17.80
N ARG A 296 1.21 -3.65 17.89
CA ARG A 296 -0.25 -3.73 17.92
C ARG A 296 -0.84 -2.56 17.15
N GLN A 297 -1.82 -2.83 16.29
CA GLN A 297 -2.65 -1.82 15.65
C GLN A 297 -4.12 -2.12 15.92
N PHE A 298 -4.82 -1.17 16.53
CA PHE A 298 -6.27 -1.25 16.76
C PHE A 298 -6.98 -0.15 15.97
N ASP A 299 -7.86 -0.55 15.07
CA ASP A 299 -8.61 0.34 14.18
C ASP A 299 -10.11 0.28 14.48
N VAL A 300 -10.75 1.44 14.48
CA VAL A 300 -12.20 1.63 14.54
C VAL A 300 -12.62 2.48 13.36
N ALA A 301 -13.61 2.02 12.60
CA ALA A 301 -14.16 2.76 11.46
C ALA A 301 -15.69 2.76 11.49
N ILE A 302 -16.28 3.89 11.13
CA ILE A 302 -17.70 4.06 10.89
C ILE A 302 -17.86 4.68 9.51
N SER A 303 -18.55 3.97 8.61
CA SER A 303 -18.82 4.43 7.24
C SER A 303 -20.32 4.51 7.01
N GLN A 304 -20.79 5.65 6.53
CA GLN A 304 -22.19 5.89 6.18
C GLN A 304 -22.30 6.07 4.67
N TYR A 305 -23.22 5.37 4.03
CA TYR A 305 -23.49 5.49 2.61
C TYR A 305 -24.94 5.91 2.39
N PHE A 306 -25.14 6.97 1.60
CA PHE A 306 -26.44 7.49 1.22
C PHE A 306 -26.59 7.39 -0.30
N THR A 307 -27.47 6.51 -0.78
CA THR A 307 -27.71 6.26 -2.21
C THR A 307 -29.20 6.32 -2.56
N PRO A 308 -29.86 7.49 -2.42
CA PRO A 308 -31.27 7.67 -2.75
C PRO A 308 -31.52 7.57 -4.25
N LYS A 309 -32.65 6.96 -4.62
CA LYS A 309 -33.13 6.99 -6.00
C LYS A 309 -33.70 8.38 -6.30
N ASN A 310 -33.01 9.16 -7.12
CA ASN A 310 -33.44 10.50 -7.56
C ASN A 310 -33.01 10.76 -9.01
N SER A 311 -33.53 11.83 -9.62
CA SER A 311 -33.28 12.17 -11.02
C SER A 311 -31.83 12.55 -11.35
N VAL A 312 -31.03 12.90 -10.33
CA VAL A 312 -29.63 13.33 -10.49
C VAL A 312 -28.64 12.27 -10.02
N ASN A 313 -29.08 11.05 -9.70
CA ASN A 313 -28.26 9.99 -9.12
C ASN A 313 -27.35 10.47 -7.98
N TRP A 314 -27.85 11.37 -7.11
CA TRP A 314 -27.05 11.88 -6.00
C TRP A 314 -26.76 10.76 -5.00
N GLN A 315 -25.49 10.66 -4.59
CA GLN A 315 -25.00 9.75 -3.58
C GLN A 315 -23.97 10.45 -2.68
N ALA A 316 -23.83 9.99 -1.45
CA ALA A 316 -22.85 10.49 -0.49
C ALA A 316 -22.27 9.38 0.38
N GLU A 317 -21.04 9.58 0.83
CA GLU A 317 -20.30 8.71 1.72
C GLU A 317 -19.66 9.55 2.83
N TRP A 318 -19.73 9.05 4.07
CA TRP A 318 -19.08 9.68 5.21
C TRP A 318 -18.34 8.66 6.05
N ASP A 319 -17.01 8.78 6.08
CA ASP A 319 -16.12 7.98 6.89
C ASP A 319 -15.66 8.74 8.14
N ILE A 320 -15.62 8.03 9.26
CA ILE A 320 -15.01 8.47 10.52
C ILE A 320 -14.16 7.32 11.03
N TYR A 321 -12.90 7.59 11.38
CA TYR A 321 -11.99 6.52 11.81
C TYR A 321 -11.02 6.96 12.90
N TYR A 322 -10.55 5.97 13.65
CA TYR A 322 -9.50 6.07 14.65
C TYR A 322 -8.58 4.84 14.55
N SER A 323 -7.28 5.05 14.63
CA SER A 323 -6.25 4.02 14.59
C SER A 323 -5.22 4.30 15.68
N ASP A 324 -4.95 3.32 16.52
CA ASP A 324 -3.91 3.32 17.56
C ASP A 324 -2.89 2.24 17.23
N LEU A 325 -1.67 2.67 16.91
CA LEU A 325 -0.57 1.79 16.58
C LEU A 325 0.55 1.97 17.60
N SER A 326 0.94 0.88 18.25
CA SER A 326 2.09 0.81 19.15
C SER A 326 3.16 -0.14 18.63
N LEU A 327 4.43 0.24 18.76
CA LEU A 327 5.60 -0.61 18.52
C LEU A 327 6.59 -0.45 19.67
N ASP A 328 6.76 -1.53 20.43
CA ASP A 328 7.84 -1.68 21.38
C ASP A 328 8.96 -2.50 20.72
N GLN A 329 10.20 -2.03 20.82
CA GLN A 329 11.37 -2.69 20.23
C GLN A 329 12.56 -2.69 21.19
N THR A 330 13.24 -3.83 21.33
CA THR A 330 14.37 -4.01 22.25
C THR A 330 15.57 -4.63 21.53
N ASP A 331 16.72 -3.97 21.55
CA ASP A 331 18.01 -4.55 21.13
C ASP A 331 18.48 -5.58 22.16
N THR A 332 18.46 -6.86 21.82
CA THR A 332 18.71 -7.97 22.77
C THR A 332 20.15 -8.05 23.25
N VAL A 333 21.09 -7.48 22.48
CA VAL A 333 22.52 -7.46 22.80
C VAL A 333 22.87 -6.23 23.62
N LYS A 334 22.36 -5.06 23.23
CA LYS A 334 22.72 -3.80 23.92
C LYS A 334 22.03 -3.65 25.26
N ILE A 335 20.82 -4.17 25.43
CA ILE A 335 20.13 -4.12 26.73
C ILE A 335 20.88 -4.90 27.80
N THR A 336 21.59 -5.98 27.43
CA THR A 336 22.39 -6.81 28.36
C THR A 336 23.79 -6.24 28.56
N THR A 337 24.45 -5.78 27.49
CA THR A 337 25.83 -5.27 27.56
C THR A 337 25.95 -3.83 28.05
N LYS A 338 24.90 -3.02 27.87
CA LYS A 338 24.87 -1.59 28.22
C LYS A 338 23.50 -1.16 28.81
N PRO A 339 23.06 -1.79 29.92
CA PRO A 339 21.72 -1.58 30.49
C PRO A 339 21.43 -0.16 30.99
N LYS A 340 22.47 0.66 31.20
CA LYS A 340 22.33 2.07 31.60
C LYS A 340 22.13 3.02 30.41
N GLU A 341 22.50 2.60 29.20
CA GLU A 341 22.41 3.40 27.97
C GLU A 341 21.22 3.00 27.10
N TYR A 342 20.82 1.73 27.15
CA TYR A 342 19.78 1.15 26.27
C TYR A 342 18.63 0.57 27.08
N GLY A 343 17.41 0.77 26.59
CA GLY A 343 16.19 0.16 27.08
C GLY A 343 15.21 -0.07 25.93
N THR A 344 14.03 -0.61 26.24
CA THR A 344 12.97 -0.82 25.23
C THR A 344 12.53 0.52 24.64
N GLU A 345 12.70 0.65 23.33
CA GLU A 345 12.20 1.76 22.53
C GLU A 345 10.68 1.63 22.42
N ARG A 346 9.94 2.67 22.78
CA ARG A 346 8.48 2.70 22.65
C ARG A 346 8.06 3.76 21.66
N ARG A 347 7.19 3.38 20.73
CA ARG A 347 6.63 4.26 19.69
C ARG A 347 5.13 4.07 19.64
N ASN A 348 4.39 5.16 19.63
CA ASN A 348 2.95 5.18 19.40
C ASN A 348 2.62 6.15 18.27
N GLN A 349 1.67 5.76 17.43
CA GLN A 349 1.04 6.60 16.42
C GLN A 349 -0.47 6.55 16.59
N TYR A 350 -1.07 7.70 16.88
CA TYR A 350 -2.52 7.86 16.87
C TYR A 350 -2.90 8.54 15.57
N THR A 351 -3.85 7.98 14.83
CA THR A 351 -4.42 8.60 13.63
C THR A 351 -5.93 8.66 13.78
N TYR A 352 -6.52 9.82 13.55
CA TYR A 352 -7.97 9.95 13.49
C TYR A 352 -8.34 10.89 12.37
N GLY A 353 -9.51 10.67 11.78
CA GLY A 353 -9.94 11.48 10.67
C GLY A 353 -11.38 11.26 10.29
N THR A 354 -11.82 12.12 9.38
CA THR A 354 -13.13 12.05 8.79
C THR A 354 -13.07 12.52 7.34
N LYS A 355 -13.83 11.85 6.47
CA LYS A 355 -13.91 12.16 5.06
C LYS A 355 -15.37 12.12 4.64
N PHE A 356 -15.89 13.23 4.14
CA PHE A 356 -17.19 13.30 3.51
C PHE A 356 -17.00 13.48 2.00
N ALA A 357 -17.67 12.66 1.21
CA ALA A 357 -17.68 12.76 -0.24
C ALA A 357 -19.12 12.69 -0.74
N ASN A 358 -19.43 13.41 -1.81
CA ASN A 358 -20.68 13.26 -2.52
C ASN A 358 -20.45 13.30 -4.02
N SER A 359 -21.38 12.72 -4.77
CA SER A 359 -21.41 12.84 -6.22
C SER A 359 -22.84 12.90 -6.73
N PHE A 360 -23.02 13.54 -7.88
CA PHE A 360 -24.30 13.62 -8.57
C PHE A 360 -24.04 13.81 -10.06
N THR A 361 -25.04 13.48 -10.87
CA THR A 361 -24.99 13.57 -12.33
C THR A 361 -26.03 14.57 -12.82
N ILE A 362 -25.58 15.63 -13.51
CA ILE A 362 -26.44 16.61 -14.16
C ILE A 362 -26.42 16.35 -15.68
N PRO A 363 -27.53 15.86 -16.26
CA PRO A 363 -27.66 15.80 -17.71
C PRO A 363 -27.98 17.20 -18.27
N MET A 364 -27.12 17.72 -19.16
CA MET A 364 -27.41 18.91 -19.95
C MET A 364 -27.91 18.49 -21.33
N TYR A 365 -29.19 18.74 -21.58
CA TYR A 365 -29.90 18.25 -22.75
C TYR A 365 -29.16 18.55 -24.07
N ARG A 366 -28.92 17.51 -24.88
CA ARG A 366 -28.23 17.55 -26.19
C ARG A 366 -26.78 18.07 -26.19
N TRP A 367 -26.17 18.20 -25.01
CA TRP A 367 -24.79 18.67 -24.92
C TRP A 367 -23.89 17.66 -24.23
N ALA A 368 -23.99 17.56 -22.91
CA ALA A 368 -23.07 16.79 -22.10
C ALA A 368 -23.74 16.31 -20.81
N ASN A 369 -23.23 15.22 -20.25
CA ASN A 369 -23.57 14.76 -18.92
C ASN A 369 -22.39 15.09 -17.99
N HIS A 370 -22.68 15.79 -16.91
CA HIS A 370 -21.69 16.16 -15.89
C HIS A 370 -21.83 15.23 -14.70
N HIS A 371 -20.82 14.43 -14.42
CA HIS A 371 -20.69 13.71 -13.17
C HIS A 371 -19.77 14.51 -12.24
N ILE A 372 -20.36 15.14 -11.23
CA ILE A 372 -19.66 16.03 -10.32
C ILE A 372 -19.45 15.30 -9.01
N GLN A 373 -18.22 15.33 -8.52
CA GLN A 373 -17.78 14.71 -7.28
C GLN A 373 -17.07 15.75 -6.42
N SER A 374 -17.44 15.85 -5.15
CA SER A 374 -16.81 16.79 -4.23
C SER A 374 -16.69 16.19 -2.84
N GLY A 375 -15.87 16.81 -2.01
CA GLY A 375 -15.79 16.40 -0.63
C GLY A 375 -14.83 17.22 0.21
N VAL A 376 -14.79 16.86 1.49
CA VAL A 376 -13.92 17.43 2.50
C VAL A 376 -13.28 16.31 3.31
N GLU A 377 -12.03 16.50 3.72
CA GLU A 377 -11.28 15.55 4.51
C GLU A 377 -10.48 16.28 5.59
N TYR A 378 -10.56 15.77 6.80
CA TYR A 378 -9.74 16.17 7.93
C TYR A 378 -9.10 14.93 8.53
N TYR A 379 -7.78 14.96 8.75
CA TYR A 379 -7.13 13.95 9.57
C TYR A 379 -6.02 14.57 10.42
N ALA A 380 -5.74 13.92 11.54
CA ALA A 380 -4.64 14.27 12.41
C ALA A 380 -3.87 13.03 12.84
N GLN A 381 -2.57 13.21 13.02
CA GLN A 381 -1.67 12.20 13.52
C GLN A 381 -0.92 12.73 14.74
N GLN A 382 -0.67 11.87 15.72
CA GLN A 382 0.17 12.17 16.87
C GLN A 382 1.18 11.05 17.08
N GLN A 383 2.46 11.40 17.03
CA GLN A 383 3.56 10.51 17.37
C GLN A 383 3.99 10.75 18.81
N LYS A 384 4.08 9.67 19.59
CA LYS A 384 4.69 9.67 20.92
C LYS A 384 5.80 8.65 20.96
N SER A 385 6.85 8.97 21.70
CA SER A 385 7.99 8.08 21.91
C SER A 385 8.62 8.31 23.28
N ASN A 386 9.40 7.33 23.73
CA ASN A 386 10.24 7.49 24.91
C ASN A 386 11.67 7.89 24.53
N GLN A 387 12.49 8.18 25.54
CA GLN A 387 13.89 8.62 25.38
C GLN A 387 14.83 7.63 24.67
N TYR A 388 14.44 6.36 24.53
CA TYR A 388 15.25 5.33 23.86
C TYR A 388 14.96 5.25 22.36
N ALA A 389 13.75 5.64 21.93
CA ALA A 389 13.37 5.58 20.53
C ALA A 389 14.17 6.60 19.71
N ILE A 390 14.81 6.11 18.65
CA ILE A 390 15.56 6.93 17.69
C ILE A 390 14.72 7.22 16.44
N SER A 391 15.03 8.33 15.77
CA SER A 391 14.41 8.75 14.51
C SER A 391 12.87 8.81 14.50
N TYR A 392 12.24 8.90 15.68
CA TYR A 392 10.79 8.92 15.85
C TYR A 392 10.40 10.05 16.84
N PRO A 393 10.46 11.32 16.38
CA PRO A 393 10.26 12.47 17.25
C PRO A 393 8.80 12.58 17.71
N ALA A 394 8.59 13.04 18.95
CA ALA A 394 7.26 13.37 19.42
C ALA A 394 6.75 14.64 18.70
N ALA A 395 5.70 14.48 17.91
CA ALA A 395 5.15 15.54 17.07
C ALA A 395 3.68 15.25 16.74
N SER A 396 2.99 16.26 16.22
CA SER A 396 1.65 16.11 15.65
C SER A 396 1.56 16.69 14.25
N LEU A 397 0.63 16.17 13.46
CA LEU A 397 0.29 16.63 12.12
C LEU A 397 -1.23 16.81 12.08
N THR A 398 -1.71 17.90 11.51
CA THR A 398 -3.11 18.08 11.11
C THR A 398 -3.17 18.40 9.62
N ASN A 399 -4.19 17.89 8.95
CA ASN A 399 -4.43 18.10 7.53
C ASN A 399 -5.92 18.36 7.31
N THR A 400 -6.24 19.42 6.56
CA THR A 400 -7.60 19.79 6.17
C THR A 400 -7.62 20.04 4.67
N SER A 401 -8.60 19.48 3.99
CA SER A 401 -8.68 19.58 2.54
C SER A 401 -10.10 19.53 2.01
N GLY A 402 -10.28 20.07 0.81
CA GLY A 402 -11.51 20.01 0.04
C GLY A 402 -11.20 19.84 -1.43
N TRP A 403 -12.04 19.09 -2.14
CA TRP A 403 -11.84 18.82 -3.57
C TRP A 403 -13.16 18.87 -4.34
N LEU A 404 -13.02 19.09 -5.65
CA LEU A 404 -14.08 19.08 -6.64
C LEU A 404 -13.53 18.51 -7.94
N VAL A 405 -14.27 17.59 -8.54
CA VAL A 405 -13.96 16.93 -9.81
C VAL A 405 -15.23 16.88 -10.64
N ASN A 406 -15.13 17.17 -11.93
CA ASN A 406 -16.23 17.07 -12.88
C ASN A 406 -15.77 16.23 -14.08
N ASP A 407 -16.45 15.12 -14.31
CA ASP A 407 -16.32 14.29 -15.50
C ASP A 407 -17.48 14.64 -16.45
N MET A 408 -17.15 15.32 -17.56
CA MET A 408 -18.08 15.76 -18.59
C MET A 408 -18.01 14.83 -19.80
N THR A 409 -19.05 14.03 -20.01
CA THR A 409 -19.18 13.14 -21.17
C THR A 409 -20.08 13.77 -22.22
N LEU A 410 -19.58 13.93 -23.44
CA LEU A 410 -20.37 14.48 -24.55
C LEU A 410 -21.45 13.47 -24.99
N GLN A 411 -22.64 13.96 -25.32
CA GLN A 411 -23.75 13.07 -25.71
C GLN A 411 -23.63 12.52 -27.14
N HIS A 412 -23.00 13.26 -28.04
CA HIS A 412 -22.90 12.93 -29.46
C HIS A 412 -21.51 12.50 -29.91
N LEU A 413 -20.52 12.60 -29.03
CA LEU A 413 -19.15 12.18 -29.28
C LEU A 413 -18.73 11.27 -28.13
N PRO A 414 -18.06 10.15 -28.40
CA PRO A 414 -17.57 9.24 -27.36
C PRO A 414 -16.33 9.82 -26.70
N ILE A 415 -16.44 11.02 -26.14
CA ILE A 415 -15.36 11.79 -25.54
C ILE A 415 -15.81 12.23 -24.15
N THR A 416 -14.94 11.97 -23.17
CA THR A 416 -15.08 12.41 -21.79
C THR A 416 -13.92 13.32 -21.43
N PHE A 417 -14.25 14.50 -20.90
CA PHE A 417 -13.28 15.42 -20.30
C PHE A 417 -13.42 15.35 -18.79
N SER A 418 -12.31 15.23 -18.08
CA SER A 418 -12.27 15.35 -16.64
C SER A 418 -11.46 16.56 -16.23
N ALA A 419 -11.97 17.32 -15.28
CA ALA A 419 -11.23 18.40 -14.65
C ALA A 419 -11.48 18.38 -13.15
N GLY A 420 -10.45 18.62 -12.35
CA GLY A 420 -10.61 18.63 -10.92
C GLY A 420 -9.52 19.40 -10.20
N THR A 421 -9.82 19.82 -8.98
CA THR A 421 -8.88 20.52 -8.11
C THR A 421 -9.10 20.15 -6.66
N ARG A 422 -8.02 20.24 -5.88
CA ARG A 422 -8.00 20.03 -4.45
C ARG A 422 -7.19 21.11 -3.77
N PHE A 423 -7.79 21.73 -2.77
CA PHE A 423 -7.08 22.55 -1.80
C PHE A 423 -6.71 21.69 -0.60
N THR A 424 -5.47 21.79 -0.13
CA THR A 424 -5.05 21.20 1.14
C THR A 424 -4.25 22.18 1.97
N ARG A 425 -4.48 22.17 3.27
CA ARG A 425 -3.66 22.84 4.29
C ARG A 425 -3.20 21.79 5.30
N TYR A 426 -1.92 21.79 5.61
CA TYR A 426 -1.41 20.99 6.73
C TYR A 426 -0.61 21.85 7.69
N GLN A 427 -0.48 21.36 8.92
CA GLN A 427 0.38 21.93 9.94
C GLN A 427 0.99 20.82 10.78
N THR A 428 2.28 20.90 11.03
CA THR A 428 2.98 20.04 11.98
C THR A 428 3.49 20.85 13.17
N ASP A 429 3.48 20.22 14.33
CA ASP A 429 3.87 20.84 15.59
C ASP A 429 4.82 19.91 16.38
N SER A 430 5.79 20.51 17.07
CA SER A 430 6.70 19.85 18.00
C SER A 430 7.01 20.80 19.15
N THR A 431 7.16 20.26 20.36
CA THR A 431 7.28 21.07 21.61
C THR A 431 8.42 22.09 21.62
N ARG A 432 9.51 21.87 20.87
CA ARG A 432 10.74 22.68 20.93
C ARG A 432 11.28 23.14 19.59
N ILE A 433 10.68 22.71 18.49
CA ILE A 433 11.16 22.98 17.12
C ILE A 433 10.08 23.80 16.40
N ALA A 434 10.50 24.70 15.52
CA ALA A 434 9.57 25.55 14.77
C ALA A 434 8.49 24.73 14.02
N LYS A 435 7.28 25.27 13.97
CA LYS A 435 6.15 24.65 13.26
C LYS A 435 6.40 24.70 11.75
N ASN A 436 5.96 23.67 11.05
CA ASN A 436 5.93 23.66 9.58
C ASN A 436 4.47 23.68 9.12
N ALA A 437 4.10 24.60 8.24
CA ALA A 437 2.72 24.75 7.79
C ALA A 437 2.70 25.27 6.36
N HIS A 438 1.99 24.56 5.49
CA HIS A 438 1.86 24.93 4.08
C HIS A 438 0.46 24.66 3.57
N THR A 439 0.14 25.35 2.48
CA THR A 439 -1.06 25.11 1.67
C THR A 439 -0.63 24.65 0.29
N ASN A 440 -1.38 23.72 -0.31
CA ASN A 440 -1.14 23.24 -1.65
C ASN A 440 -2.44 23.18 -2.46
N TRP A 441 -2.34 23.53 -3.73
CA TRP A 441 -3.35 23.24 -4.75
C TRP A 441 -2.84 22.12 -5.65
N SER A 442 -3.66 21.10 -5.85
CA SER A 442 -3.40 20.04 -6.82
C SER A 442 -4.53 20.07 -7.85
N SER A 443 -4.19 20.12 -9.13
CA SER A 443 -5.17 20.09 -10.22
C SER A 443 -4.98 18.88 -11.12
N ARG A 444 -6.08 18.43 -11.75
CA ARG A 444 -6.05 17.42 -12.80
C ARG A 444 -6.88 17.85 -14.00
N PHE A 445 -6.44 17.41 -15.17
CA PHE A 445 -7.20 17.46 -16.41
C PHE A 445 -6.98 16.15 -17.17
N ALA A 446 -8.03 15.56 -17.71
CA ALA A 446 -7.91 14.37 -18.54
C ALA A 446 -8.91 14.40 -19.71
N VAL A 447 -8.54 13.75 -20.79
CA VAL A 447 -9.42 13.49 -21.92
C VAL A 447 -9.34 12.01 -22.27
N SER A 448 -10.50 11.39 -22.48
CA SER A 448 -10.65 10.01 -22.93
C SER A 448 -11.55 10.02 -24.14
N ALA A 449 -11.16 9.32 -25.20
CA ALA A 449 -11.95 9.18 -26.40
C ALA A 449 -12.03 7.70 -26.78
N THR A 450 -13.22 7.27 -27.20
CA THR A 450 -13.47 5.90 -27.69
C THR A 450 -13.99 5.97 -29.13
N PRO A 451 -13.13 6.27 -30.13
CA PRO A 451 -13.58 6.50 -31.51
C PRO A 451 -14.27 5.28 -32.13
N GLN A 452 -13.91 4.09 -31.64
CA GLN A 452 -14.52 2.81 -31.98
C GLN A 452 -14.69 2.00 -30.69
N HIS A 453 -15.65 1.07 -30.67
CA HIS A 453 -15.92 0.25 -29.47
C HIS A 453 -14.70 -0.55 -28.98
N TRP A 454 -13.74 -0.84 -29.88
CA TRP A 454 -12.53 -1.60 -29.61
C TRP A 454 -11.29 -0.73 -29.36
N VAL A 455 -11.38 0.60 -29.45
CA VAL A 455 -10.26 1.55 -29.21
C VAL A 455 -10.63 2.58 -28.18
N ASN A 456 -9.83 2.71 -27.14
CA ASN A 456 -9.79 3.87 -26.27
C ASN A 456 -8.41 4.54 -26.31
N ILE A 457 -8.41 5.87 -26.42
CA ILE A 457 -7.21 6.70 -26.37
C ILE A 457 -7.45 7.73 -25.28
N PHE A 458 -6.44 7.96 -24.45
CA PHE A 458 -6.56 8.94 -23.38
C PHE A 458 -5.26 9.72 -23.19
N SER A 459 -5.41 10.89 -22.59
CA SER A 459 -4.29 11.65 -22.04
C SER A 459 -4.72 12.35 -20.76
N SER A 460 -3.81 12.45 -19.79
CA SER A 460 -4.06 13.10 -18.52
C SER A 460 -2.87 13.98 -18.11
N TYR A 461 -3.18 15.03 -17.36
CA TYR A 461 -2.26 15.87 -16.62
C TYR A 461 -2.73 15.90 -15.18
N SER A 462 -1.86 15.57 -14.24
CA SER A 462 -2.20 15.52 -12.81
C SER A 462 -1.07 16.06 -11.95
N GLU A 463 -1.43 16.82 -10.92
CA GLU A 463 -0.52 17.31 -9.90
C GLU A 463 -0.74 16.55 -8.59
N SER A 464 0.36 16.17 -7.93
CA SER A 464 0.32 15.60 -6.58
C SER A 464 1.28 16.28 -5.64
N TYR A 465 1.04 16.09 -4.34
CA TYR A 465 1.93 16.56 -3.30
C TYR A 465 2.04 15.55 -2.16
N ARG A 466 3.11 15.67 -1.35
CA ARG A 466 3.18 15.04 -0.03
C ARG A 466 3.66 16.02 1.02
N THR A 467 3.12 15.88 2.22
CA THR A 467 3.63 16.54 3.43
C THR A 467 4.95 15.87 3.85
N PRO A 468 5.97 16.64 4.31
CA PRO A 468 7.15 16.06 4.95
C PRO A 468 6.75 15.18 6.15
N ARG A 469 7.40 14.04 6.33
CA ARG A 469 7.17 13.19 7.51
C ARG A 469 7.64 13.93 8.77
N MET A 470 7.00 13.67 9.91
CA MET A 470 7.42 14.25 11.19
C MET A 470 8.88 13.88 11.55
N SER A 471 9.35 12.71 11.12
CA SER A 471 10.76 12.30 11.24
C SER A 471 11.71 13.01 10.27
N GLU A 472 11.23 13.52 9.12
CA GLU A 472 12.02 14.37 8.22
C GLU A 472 12.17 15.78 8.80
N LEU A 473 11.12 16.30 9.47
CA LEU A 473 11.10 17.65 10.04
C LEU A 473 11.84 17.75 11.39
N TYR A 474 11.64 16.77 12.28
CA TYR A 474 11.92 16.95 13.71
C TYR A 474 12.92 15.95 14.31
N ASN A 475 13.53 15.08 13.50
CA ASN A 475 14.52 14.14 14.01
C ASN A 475 15.77 14.88 14.53
N ASN A 476 16.06 14.67 15.80
CA ASN A 476 17.21 15.21 16.52
C ASN A 476 18.02 14.11 17.24
N SER A 477 17.84 12.86 16.82
CA SER A 477 18.47 11.70 17.46
C SER A 477 19.94 11.52 17.04
N ASN A 478 20.71 10.80 17.86
CA ASN A 478 22.06 10.39 17.48
C ASN A 478 21.99 9.32 16.38
N HIS A 479 22.63 9.57 15.24
CA HIS A 479 22.75 8.58 14.16
C HIS A 479 23.78 7.50 14.55
N PHE A 480 24.99 7.92 14.96
CA PHE A 480 25.96 7.05 15.62
C PHE A 480 27.00 7.86 16.40
N THR A 481 27.75 7.16 17.26
CA THR A 481 28.92 7.70 17.96
C THR A 481 30.10 6.76 17.71
N ILE A 482 31.26 7.29 17.30
CA ILE A 482 32.47 6.48 17.16
C ILE A 482 33.07 6.22 18.56
N PRO A 483 33.19 4.93 18.98
CA PRO A 483 33.83 4.61 20.24
C PRO A 483 35.29 5.08 20.28
N PHE A 484 35.82 5.36 21.47
CA PHE A 484 37.19 5.80 21.78
C PHE A 484 37.56 7.25 21.45
N ILE A 485 37.01 7.84 20.38
CA ILE A 485 37.26 9.25 20.02
C ILE A 485 36.10 10.19 20.36
N GLY A 486 34.95 9.65 20.78
CA GLY A 486 33.80 10.44 21.27
C GLY A 486 33.07 11.27 20.21
N MET A 487 33.46 11.14 18.94
CA MET A 487 32.85 11.86 17.83
C MET A 487 31.43 11.36 17.57
N LYS A 488 30.49 12.30 17.45
CA LYS A 488 29.07 12.04 17.23
C LYS A 488 28.66 12.48 15.84
N SER A 489 27.79 11.69 15.24
CA SER A 489 27.01 12.02 14.05
C SER A 489 25.56 12.15 14.50
N ASP A 490 25.01 13.36 14.50
CA ASP A 490 23.66 13.65 14.99
C ASP A 490 22.74 14.07 13.85
N PHE A 491 21.44 13.76 13.96
CA PHE A 491 20.44 14.35 13.09
C PHE A 491 20.13 15.79 13.52
N ARG A 492 20.08 16.70 12.56
CA ARG A 492 19.62 18.08 12.74
C ARG A 492 18.20 18.22 12.17
N PRO A 493 17.24 18.74 12.95
CA PRO A 493 15.90 19.04 12.48
C PRO A 493 15.88 20.01 11.29
N SER A 494 14.89 19.84 10.41
CA SER A 494 14.68 20.65 9.20
C SER A 494 13.24 21.18 9.15
N PRO A 495 12.81 22.06 10.07
CA PRO A 495 11.45 22.59 10.10
C PRO A 495 11.08 23.45 8.87
N GLU A 496 12.05 23.86 8.08
CA GLU A 496 11.91 24.66 6.86
C GLU A 496 11.58 23.87 5.60
N LEU A 497 11.52 22.53 5.67
CA LEU A 497 11.22 21.70 4.50
C LEU A 497 9.91 22.10 3.83
N LEU A 498 9.97 22.21 2.51
CA LEU A 498 8.80 22.35 1.66
C LEU A 498 8.16 20.98 1.39
N PRO A 499 6.85 20.95 1.09
CA PRO A 499 6.20 19.76 0.54
C PRO A 499 6.87 19.32 -0.77
N GLU A 500 7.00 18.02 -1.00
CA GLU A 500 7.33 17.56 -2.36
C GLU A 500 6.09 17.67 -3.24
N VAL A 501 6.29 18.09 -4.48
CA VAL A 501 5.23 18.17 -5.49
C VAL A 501 5.66 17.50 -6.78
N ASN A 502 4.70 17.01 -7.55
CA ASN A 502 4.98 16.55 -8.91
C ASN A 502 3.88 16.94 -9.89
N LYS A 503 4.24 16.90 -11.17
CA LYS A 503 3.35 17.10 -12.31
C LYS A 503 3.57 15.94 -13.27
N THR A 504 2.53 15.19 -13.56
CA THR A 504 2.58 14.00 -14.42
C THR A 504 1.70 14.22 -15.64
N ILE A 505 2.24 13.91 -16.82
CA ILE A 505 1.48 13.76 -18.06
C ILE A 505 1.48 12.28 -18.41
N GLU A 506 0.32 11.73 -18.71
CA GLU A 506 0.17 10.39 -19.25
C GLU A 506 -0.55 10.44 -20.60
N ALA A 507 -0.20 9.51 -21.48
CA ALA A 507 -0.91 9.27 -22.73
C ALA A 507 -0.92 7.76 -22.99
N GLY A 508 -2.08 7.22 -23.35
CA GLY A 508 -2.21 5.78 -23.53
C GLY A 508 -3.28 5.40 -24.53
N VAL A 509 -3.18 4.14 -24.95
CA VAL A 509 -4.15 3.45 -25.82
C VAL A 509 -4.52 2.13 -25.18
N LYS A 510 -5.81 1.79 -25.24
CA LYS A 510 -6.37 0.50 -24.81
C LYS A 510 -7.18 -0.05 -25.98
N LEU A 511 -6.91 -1.29 -26.36
CA LEU A 511 -7.60 -2.03 -27.41
C LEU A 511 -8.35 -3.20 -26.80
N SER A 512 -9.55 -3.48 -27.29
CA SER A 512 -10.39 -4.57 -26.78
C SER A 512 -11.15 -5.25 -27.91
N PHE A 513 -10.88 -6.54 -28.10
CA PHE A 513 -11.52 -7.37 -29.11
C PHE A 513 -12.19 -8.55 -28.41
N ASP A 514 -13.42 -8.85 -28.80
CA ASP A 514 -14.15 -10.05 -28.41
C ASP A 514 -14.42 -10.86 -29.67
N ASP A 515 -14.44 -12.20 -29.56
CA ASP A 515 -14.64 -13.12 -30.68
C ASP A 515 -13.65 -12.89 -31.86
N LEU A 516 -12.36 -12.73 -31.55
CA LEU A 516 -11.28 -12.38 -32.47
C LEU A 516 -10.79 -13.57 -33.31
N LEU A 517 -10.30 -14.65 -32.67
CA LEU A 517 -9.72 -15.82 -33.35
C LEU A 517 -10.64 -17.04 -33.27
N ILE A 518 -11.30 -17.22 -32.13
CA ILE A 518 -12.26 -18.29 -31.85
C ILE A 518 -13.49 -17.74 -31.13
N ALA A 519 -14.61 -18.45 -31.20
CA ALA A 519 -15.80 -18.07 -30.45
C ALA A 519 -15.51 -18.01 -28.94
N ARG A 520 -15.95 -16.93 -28.30
CA ARG A 520 -15.82 -16.63 -26.86
C ARG A 520 -14.39 -16.40 -26.39
N ASP A 521 -13.47 -16.03 -27.28
CA ASP A 521 -12.21 -15.42 -26.85
C ASP A 521 -12.36 -13.91 -26.62
N SER A 522 -11.44 -13.35 -25.85
CA SER A 522 -11.26 -11.91 -25.75
C SER A 522 -9.77 -11.56 -25.69
N LEU A 523 -9.40 -10.47 -26.36
CA LEU A 523 -8.05 -9.91 -26.36
C LEU A 523 -8.12 -8.44 -25.95
N HIS A 524 -7.47 -8.12 -24.84
CA HIS A 524 -7.26 -6.75 -24.39
C HIS A 524 -5.78 -6.42 -24.44
N PHE A 525 -5.44 -5.27 -25.01
CA PHE A 525 -4.08 -4.73 -25.01
C PHE A 525 -4.12 -3.30 -24.50
N GLY A 526 -3.11 -2.88 -23.76
CA GLY A 526 -2.96 -1.48 -23.41
C GLY A 526 -1.51 -1.09 -23.28
N SER A 527 -1.23 0.18 -23.57
CA SER A 527 0.07 0.77 -23.29
C SER A 527 -0.11 2.24 -22.89
N THR A 528 0.57 2.64 -21.83
CA THR A 528 0.55 4.00 -21.28
C THR A 528 1.98 4.50 -21.14
N TYR A 529 2.28 5.61 -21.80
CA TYR A 529 3.48 6.39 -21.54
C TYR A 529 3.22 7.40 -20.43
N PHE A 530 4.17 7.55 -19.52
CA PHE A 530 4.10 8.57 -18.47
C PHE A 530 5.38 9.39 -18.42
N TYR A 531 5.23 10.66 -18.08
CA TYR A 531 6.30 11.62 -17.84
C TYR A 531 5.96 12.46 -16.62
N THR A 532 6.78 12.39 -15.59
CA THR A 532 6.60 13.08 -14.31
C THR A 532 7.77 14.01 -14.05
N LYS A 533 7.46 15.28 -13.74
CA LYS A 533 8.41 16.25 -13.22
C LYS A 533 8.16 16.44 -11.73
N ALA A 534 9.08 15.95 -10.91
CA ALA A 534 9.08 16.14 -9.46
C ALA A 534 9.87 17.41 -9.10
N LYS A 535 9.42 18.12 -8.07
CA LYS A 535 10.12 19.25 -7.47
C LYS A 535 10.15 19.11 -5.95
N ASP A 536 11.15 19.76 -5.36
CA ASP A 536 11.33 19.82 -3.92
C ASP A 536 11.41 18.44 -3.26
N HIS A 537 12.00 17.45 -3.94
CA HIS A 537 12.11 16.10 -3.40
C HIS A 537 12.94 16.11 -2.11
N ILE A 538 12.39 15.62 -1.01
CA ILE A 538 12.99 15.61 0.31
C ILE A 538 13.91 14.41 0.41
N ALA A 539 15.16 14.73 0.65
CA ALA A 539 16.23 13.78 0.61
C ALA A 539 17.18 14.06 1.79
N LEU A 540 17.62 13.01 2.47
CA LEU A 540 18.60 13.11 3.56
C LEU A 540 19.90 13.71 2.99
N GLU A 541 20.61 14.60 3.68
CA GLU A 541 21.87 15.27 3.32
C GLU A 541 22.82 15.25 4.52
N GLY A 542 24.13 15.50 4.31
CA GLY A 542 25.11 15.48 5.38
C GLY A 542 26.13 16.61 5.32
N GLU A 543 26.47 17.16 6.49
CA GLU A 543 27.64 18.01 6.65
C GLU A 543 28.83 17.13 7.03
N TYR A 544 29.90 17.19 6.23
CA TYR A 544 31.09 16.36 6.39
C TYR A 544 32.29 17.20 6.81
N GLU A 545 33.06 16.69 7.76
CA GLU A 545 34.35 17.24 8.16
C GLU A 545 35.49 16.29 7.83
N GLU A 546 36.65 16.82 7.44
CA GLU A 546 37.84 16.01 7.20
C GLU A 546 38.47 15.58 8.53
N ILE A 547 38.66 14.28 8.70
CA ILE A 547 39.29 13.68 9.88
C ILE A 547 40.49 12.84 9.47
N PHE A 548 41.58 12.91 10.24
CA PHE A 548 42.71 12.03 10.03
C PHE A 548 42.46 10.66 10.68
N ASN A 549 42.26 9.62 9.88
CA ASN A 549 42.10 8.26 10.37
C ASN A 549 43.48 7.66 10.70
N ILE A 550 43.83 7.69 11.98
CA ILE A 550 45.12 7.20 12.50
C ILE A 550 45.36 5.72 12.16
N ARG A 551 44.31 4.89 12.10
CA ARG A 551 44.44 3.45 11.79
C ARG A 551 44.71 3.16 10.32
N LYS A 552 44.18 3.99 9.42
CA LYS A 552 44.36 3.88 7.97
C LYS A 552 45.43 4.84 7.43
N PHE A 553 46.00 5.65 8.31
CA PHE A 553 47.00 6.67 8.02
C PHE A 553 46.60 7.57 6.83
N ARG A 554 45.33 8.01 6.80
CA ARG A 554 44.76 8.83 5.71
C ARG A 554 43.65 9.74 6.22
N THR A 555 43.42 10.85 5.52
CA THR A 555 42.25 11.72 5.75
C THR A 555 40.98 11.06 5.19
N GLU A 556 39.90 11.08 5.95
CA GLU A 556 38.58 10.58 5.57
C GLU A 556 37.52 11.65 5.89
N HIS A 557 36.41 11.66 5.16
CA HIS A 557 35.28 12.56 5.44
C HIS A 557 34.35 11.91 6.46
N PHE A 558 34.10 12.59 7.58
CA PHE A 558 33.20 12.14 8.64
C PHE A 558 31.87 12.91 8.60
N PRO A 559 30.71 12.23 8.57
CA PRO A 559 29.41 12.90 8.60
C PRO A 559 29.11 13.42 10.00
N LYS A 560 29.38 14.71 10.23
CA LYS A 560 29.16 15.37 11.53
C LYS A 560 27.68 15.56 11.83
N GLU A 561 26.93 16.05 10.87
CA GLU A 561 25.49 16.25 10.98
C GLU A 561 24.77 15.66 9.76
N LEU A 562 23.58 15.10 9.98
CA LEU A 562 22.67 14.67 8.92
C LEU A 562 21.36 15.45 9.03
N TYR A 563 20.81 15.92 7.92
CA TYR A 563 19.58 16.70 7.88
C TYR A 563 18.82 16.44 6.60
N PHE A 564 17.55 16.83 6.50
CA PHE A 564 16.78 16.66 5.27
C PHE A 564 16.76 17.97 4.49
N VAL A 565 16.82 17.88 3.16
CA VAL A 565 16.74 19.04 2.25
C VAL A 565 15.80 18.76 1.09
N ASN A 566 15.21 19.81 0.52
CA ASN A 566 14.51 19.73 -0.76
C ASN A 566 15.53 19.81 -1.91
N ILE A 567 15.65 18.75 -2.72
CA ILE A 567 16.39 18.80 -3.98
C ILE A 567 15.52 19.45 -5.07
N PRO A 568 16.09 20.23 -6.01
CA PRO A 568 15.30 21.13 -6.84
C PRO A 568 14.29 20.42 -7.76
N SER A 569 14.75 19.40 -8.51
CA SER A 569 13.87 18.67 -9.41
C SER A 569 14.44 17.34 -9.90
N ALA A 570 13.53 16.42 -10.23
CA ALA A 570 13.83 15.14 -10.86
C ALA A 570 12.81 14.84 -11.96
N THR A 571 13.23 14.09 -12.97
CA THR A 571 12.39 13.67 -14.09
C THR A 571 12.26 12.15 -14.07
N ILE A 572 11.03 11.65 -14.13
CA ILE A 572 10.69 10.23 -14.20
C ILE A 572 9.87 9.99 -15.47
N ARG A 573 10.13 8.91 -16.20
CA ARG A 573 9.39 8.55 -17.40
C ARG A 573 9.36 7.05 -17.62
N GLY A 574 8.40 6.57 -18.38
CA GLY A 574 8.31 5.13 -18.61
C GLY A 574 7.08 4.67 -19.38
N PHE A 575 6.95 3.36 -19.46
CA PHE A 575 5.83 2.66 -20.08
C PHE A 575 5.25 1.63 -19.12
N ASP A 576 3.92 1.57 -19.07
CA ASP A 576 3.16 0.44 -18.55
C ASP A 576 2.39 -0.18 -19.70
N SER A 577 2.60 -1.46 -20.00
CA SER A 577 1.91 -2.17 -21.06
C SER A 577 1.36 -3.51 -20.59
N PHE A 578 0.22 -3.93 -21.14
CA PHE A 578 -0.36 -5.23 -20.85
C PHE A 578 -1.00 -5.87 -22.09
N ILE A 579 -1.05 -7.19 -22.09
CA ILE A 579 -1.85 -8.03 -22.99
C ILE A 579 -2.60 -9.02 -22.10
N HIS A 580 -3.91 -9.08 -22.23
CA HIS A 580 -4.76 -10.08 -21.59
C HIS A 580 -5.52 -10.81 -22.68
N TYR A 581 -5.21 -12.10 -22.87
CA TYR A 581 -5.89 -12.97 -23.81
C TYR A 581 -6.60 -14.08 -23.06
N LYS A 582 -7.91 -14.19 -23.25
CA LYS A 582 -8.75 -15.15 -22.56
C LYS A 582 -9.49 -16.02 -23.56
N THR A 583 -9.53 -17.31 -23.28
CA THR A 583 -10.33 -18.30 -24.02
C THR A 583 -11.12 -19.15 -23.01
N GLN A 584 -11.93 -20.08 -23.51
CA GLN A 584 -12.58 -21.08 -22.66
C GLN A 584 -11.61 -22.09 -22.02
N TRP A 585 -10.38 -22.22 -22.55
CA TRP A 585 -9.41 -23.23 -22.10
C TRP A 585 -8.29 -22.66 -21.25
N PHE A 586 -7.94 -21.40 -21.46
CA PHE A 586 -6.87 -20.73 -20.73
C PHE A 586 -7.01 -19.21 -20.76
N GLU A 587 -6.29 -18.58 -19.84
CA GLU A 587 -6.08 -17.15 -19.71
C GLU A 587 -4.58 -16.88 -19.70
N LEU A 588 -4.13 -15.93 -20.52
CA LEU A 588 -2.75 -15.47 -20.61
C LEU A 588 -2.71 -13.96 -20.35
N ASN A 589 -2.00 -13.55 -19.32
CA ASN A 589 -1.74 -12.17 -18.99
C ASN A 589 -0.24 -11.89 -19.15
N LEU A 590 0.13 -10.93 -19.99
CA LEU A 590 1.49 -10.41 -20.12
C LEU A 590 1.49 -8.95 -19.68
N SER A 591 2.40 -8.59 -18.79
CA SER A 591 2.46 -7.27 -18.16
C SER A 591 3.91 -6.77 -18.18
N HIS A 592 4.13 -5.57 -18.68
CA HIS A 592 5.45 -4.97 -18.85
C HIS A 592 5.51 -3.59 -18.20
N ASN A 593 6.57 -3.33 -17.46
CA ASN A 593 6.89 -2.01 -16.94
C ASN A 593 8.35 -1.65 -17.26
N LEU A 594 8.53 -0.41 -17.71
CA LEU A 594 9.82 0.26 -17.77
C LEU A 594 9.68 1.60 -17.06
N THR A 595 10.50 1.85 -16.04
CA THR A 595 10.54 3.14 -15.34
C THR A 595 11.98 3.63 -15.29
N GLN A 596 12.23 4.84 -15.79
CA GLN A 596 13.51 5.53 -15.71
C GLN A 596 13.32 6.83 -14.94
N GLY A 597 14.31 7.27 -14.16
CA GLY A 597 14.20 8.54 -13.48
C GLY A 597 15.49 9.02 -12.84
N ASN A 598 15.81 10.29 -13.11
CA ASN A 598 17.07 10.90 -12.74
C ASN A 598 16.81 12.32 -12.18
N GLU A 599 17.70 12.79 -11.32
CA GLU A 599 17.77 14.18 -10.89
C GLU A 599 18.16 15.09 -12.07
N ASP A 600 17.57 16.27 -12.21
CA ASP A 600 17.83 17.10 -13.40
C ASP A 600 19.18 17.83 -13.37
N GLY A 601 19.67 18.16 -12.17
CA GLY A 601 20.94 18.86 -12.01
C GLY A 601 22.15 17.94 -12.08
N SER A 602 22.08 16.81 -11.37
CA SER A 602 23.19 15.85 -11.25
C SER A 602 23.16 14.74 -12.31
N HIS A 603 21.98 14.49 -12.90
CA HIS A 603 21.66 13.34 -13.75
C HIS A 603 21.78 11.97 -13.06
N TYR A 604 21.94 11.92 -11.74
CA TYR A 604 21.99 10.66 -11.01
C TYR A 604 20.63 9.97 -10.97
N SER A 605 20.65 8.64 -11.00
CA SER A 605 19.42 7.86 -10.89
C SER A 605 18.78 8.02 -9.51
N LEU A 606 17.45 8.09 -9.49
CA LEU A 606 16.70 8.05 -8.23
C LEU A 606 16.80 6.63 -7.63
N SER A 607 17.00 6.55 -6.32
CA SER A 607 17.15 5.28 -5.58
C SER A 607 15.91 4.38 -5.64
N SER A 608 14.75 4.95 -5.94
CA SER A 608 13.44 4.31 -6.10
C SER A 608 13.17 3.76 -7.50
N ILE A 609 14.08 3.95 -8.47
CA ILE A 609 13.94 3.38 -9.81
C ILE A 609 14.20 1.88 -9.80
N ARG A 610 13.42 1.14 -10.59
CA ARG A 610 13.45 -0.31 -10.62
C ARG A 610 13.73 -0.79 -12.04
N PRO A 611 14.40 -1.95 -12.21
CA PRO A 611 14.67 -2.47 -13.53
C PRO A 611 13.39 -2.72 -14.32
N GLU A 612 13.54 -2.78 -15.63
CA GLU A 612 12.48 -3.24 -16.51
C GLU A 612 12.03 -4.65 -16.13
N THR A 613 10.72 -4.87 -16.06
CA THR A 613 10.13 -6.14 -15.66
C THR A 613 9.04 -6.56 -16.63
N LEU A 614 9.06 -7.82 -17.02
CA LEU A 614 7.98 -8.51 -17.74
C LEU A 614 7.43 -9.62 -16.86
N VAL A 615 6.13 -9.65 -16.63
CA VAL A 615 5.42 -10.71 -15.92
C VAL A 615 4.48 -11.41 -16.88
N ALA A 616 4.58 -12.74 -16.98
CA ALA A 616 3.67 -13.59 -17.71
C ALA A 616 2.88 -14.45 -16.72
N ARG A 617 1.55 -14.48 -16.83
CA ARG A 617 0.68 -15.37 -16.05
C ARG A 617 -0.14 -16.20 -17.01
N PHE A 618 -0.07 -17.51 -16.86
CA PHE A 618 -0.88 -18.46 -17.59
C PHE A 618 -1.75 -19.21 -16.59
N ASN A 619 -3.04 -19.30 -16.87
CA ASN A 619 -4.01 -20.01 -16.04
C ASN A 619 -4.89 -20.88 -16.94
N ALA A 620 -5.07 -22.16 -16.62
CA ALA A 620 -5.85 -23.09 -17.43
C ALA A 620 -6.74 -23.97 -16.55
N PRO A 621 -8.08 -23.82 -16.62
CA PRO A 621 -8.98 -24.80 -16.03
C PRO A 621 -8.86 -26.15 -16.76
N VAL A 622 -8.72 -27.23 -15.99
CA VAL A 622 -8.63 -28.60 -16.51
C VAL A 622 -10.04 -29.16 -16.65
N LEU A 623 -10.69 -28.86 -17.79
CA LEU A 623 -12.05 -29.31 -18.10
C LEU A 623 -13.04 -28.98 -16.96
N GLU A 624 -13.99 -29.88 -16.68
CA GLU A 624 -14.98 -29.75 -15.60
C GLU A 624 -14.53 -30.42 -14.28
N THR A 625 -13.23 -30.71 -14.13
CA THR A 625 -12.72 -31.48 -12.97
C THR A 625 -12.64 -30.67 -11.67
N GLY A 626 -12.82 -29.34 -11.75
CA GLY A 626 -12.55 -28.43 -10.63
C GLY A 626 -11.06 -28.15 -10.39
N VAL A 627 -10.17 -28.72 -11.21
CA VAL A 627 -8.73 -28.44 -11.16
C VAL A 627 -8.40 -27.24 -12.02
N ASN A 628 -7.58 -26.33 -11.50
CA ASN A 628 -7.01 -25.20 -12.22
C ASN A 628 -5.49 -25.20 -12.05
N ILE A 629 -4.76 -25.13 -13.16
CA ILE A 629 -3.30 -25.04 -13.17
C ILE A 629 -2.88 -23.65 -13.59
N GLY A 630 -1.79 -23.15 -13.02
CA GLY A 630 -1.19 -21.93 -13.52
C GLY A 630 0.30 -21.83 -13.34
N TRP A 631 0.86 -20.91 -14.10
CA TRP A 631 2.27 -20.59 -14.16
C TRP A 631 2.43 -19.07 -14.14
N ILE A 632 3.38 -18.57 -13.35
CA ILE A 632 3.76 -17.16 -13.29
C ILE A 632 5.25 -17.08 -13.59
N GLY A 633 5.63 -16.35 -14.63
CA GLY A 633 7.01 -16.02 -14.95
C GLY A 633 7.28 -14.54 -14.70
N GLU A 634 8.27 -14.21 -13.85
CA GLU A 634 8.77 -12.84 -13.68
C GLU A 634 10.17 -12.75 -14.28
N PHE A 635 10.36 -11.83 -15.24
CA PHE A 635 11.64 -11.56 -15.89
C PHE A 635 12.04 -10.13 -15.61
N THR A 636 13.06 -9.95 -14.77
CA THR A 636 13.53 -8.63 -14.33
C THR A 636 14.94 -8.37 -14.86
N GLY A 637 15.10 -7.23 -15.51
CA GLY A 637 16.39 -6.77 -16.04
C GLY A 637 17.41 -6.49 -14.93
N LYS A 638 18.68 -6.33 -15.32
CA LYS A 638 19.70 -5.82 -14.39
C LYS A 638 19.41 -4.37 -14.02
N THR A 639 19.82 -3.95 -12.83
CA THR A 639 19.82 -2.52 -12.51
C THR A 639 20.83 -1.78 -13.39
N ALA A 640 20.56 -0.50 -13.66
CA ALA A 640 21.43 0.37 -14.45
C ALA A 640 21.49 1.77 -13.84
N PHE A 641 21.76 1.86 -12.54
CA PHE A 641 21.82 3.14 -11.82
C PHE A 641 23.05 3.96 -12.19
N GLU A 642 22.90 5.28 -12.30
CA GLU A 642 23.95 6.27 -12.54
C GLU A 642 24.25 7.07 -11.27
N GLY A 643 25.53 7.38 -10.99
CA GLY A 643 25.97 8.14 -9.82
C GLY A 643 27.20 9.02 -10.05
N ASN A 644 27.60 9.73 -9.00
CA ASN A 644 28.75 10.62 -8.85
C ASN A 644 30.13 9.92 -9.02
N VAL A 645 30.79 10.20 -10.14
CA VAL A 645 32.16 9.71 -10.42
C VAL A 645 33.27 10.48 -9.70
N LYS A 646 32.98 11.62 -9.06
CA LYS A 646 33.99 12.55 -8.49
C LYS A 646 34.74 12.00 -7.28
N TYR A 647 34.15 11.05 -6.56
CA TYR A 647 34.63 10.63 -5.24
C TYR A 647 35.14 9.18 -5.17
N GLN A 648 35.42 8.52 -6.30
CA GLN A 648 35.90 7.12 -6.35
C GLN A 648 37.04 6.88 -5.33
N LEU A 649 36.78 6.05 -4.31
CA LEU A 649 37.81 5.62 -3.37
C LEU A 649 38.70 4.56 -4.04
N SER A 650 40.01 4.69 -3.90
CA SER A 650 41.06 3.91 -4.58
C SER A 650 41.04 2.38 -4.39
N HIS A 651 40.13 1.82 -3.58
CA HIS A 651 40.16 0.42 -3.18
C HIS A 651 38.80 -0.32 -3.21
N HIS A 652 37.76 0.23 -3.84
CA HIS A 652 36.52 -0.52 -4.05
C HIS A 652 36.51 -1.14 -5.46
N LYS A 653 36.30 -2.46 -5.53
CA LYS A 653 36.28 -3.28 -6.75
C LYS A 653 34.95 -3.21 -7.51
N SER A 654 34.27 -2.06 -7.54
CA SER A 654 33.23 -1.83 -8.53
C SER A 654 33.62 -0.67 -9.42
N ASP A 655 33.56 -0.89 -10.72
CA ASP A 655 34.10 0.02 -11.73
C ASP A 655 33.24 1.30 -11.92
N LYS A 656 32.37 1.68 -10.96
CA LYS A 656 31.35 2.75 -11.13
C LYS A 656 31.19 3.65 -9.90
N GLY A 657 30.86 4.91 -10.18
CA GLY A 657 30.87 6.04 -9.25
C GLY A 657 30.06 5.87 -7.96
N LEU A 658 30.31 6.77 -7.01
CA LEU A 658 29.60 6.88 -5.75
C LEU A 658 28.29 7.65 -5.93
N ASP A 659 27.32 7.63 -5.02
CA ASP A 659 26.15 8.52 -5.04
C ASP A 659 26.46 9.87 -4.37
N ARG A 660 25.44 10.71 -4.15
CA ARG A 660 25.56 11.99 -3.43
C ARG A 660 26.19 11.89 -2.01
N TYR A 661 26.29 10.70 -1.42
CA TYR A 661 26.91 10.44 -0.11
C TYR A 661 28.20 9.67 -0.14
N HIS A 662 28.89 9.60 -1.27
CA HIS A 662 30.09 8.78 -1.37
C HIS A 662 29.75 7.27 -1.17
N LYS A 663 28.52 6.83 -1.44
CA LYS A 663 28.15 5.39 -1.37
C LYS A 663 28.25 4.74 -2.73
N GLU A 664 28.79 3.53 -2.76
CA GLU A 664 28.88 2.72 -3.96
C GLU A 664 27.50 2.55 -4.63
N VAL A 665 27.40 2.88 -5.92
CA VAL A 665 26.20 2.55 -6.70
C VAL A 665 26.21 1.05 -6.99
N ILE A 666 25.52 0.29 -6.15
CA ILE A 666 25.47 -1.17 -6.26
C ILE A 666 24.52 -1.56 -7.39
N GLN A 667 25.03 -2.30 -8.36
CA GLN A 667 24.22 -2.92 -9.41
C GLN A 667 23.87 -4.36 -9.04
N GLN A 668 22.63 -4.75 -9.33
CA GLN A 668 22.15 -6.11 -9.16
C GLN A 668 21.93 -6.77 -10.52
N ALA A 669 22.24 -8.07 -10.59
CA ALA A 669 22.00 -8.86 -11.78
C ALA A 669 20.49 -9.00 -12.04
N GLY A 670 20.12 -9.15 -13.32
CA GLY A 670 18.76 -9.54 -13.69
C GLY A 670 18.47 -10.99 -13.30
N TYR A 671 17.20 -11.33 -13.21
CA TYR A 671 16.75 -12.65 -12.80
C TYR A 671 15.45 -13.06 -13.51
N SER A 672 15.18 -14.37 -13.49
CA SER A 672 13.96 -14.97 -13.98
C SER A 672 13.39 -15.92 -12.92
N LEU A 673 12.17 -15.68 -12.48
CA LEU A 673 11.46 -16.50 -11.50
C LEU A 673 10.29 -17.21 -12.18
N HIS A 674 10.01 -18.42 -11.72
CA HIS A 674 8.92 -19.23 -12.25
C HIS A 674 8.18 -19.86 -11.08
N ASP A 675 6.91 -19.50 -10.93
CA ASP A 675 6.02 -20.07 -9.92
C ASP A 675 4.97 -20.94 -10.62
N PHE A 676 4.60 -22.05 -10.00
CA PHE A 676 3.53 -22.92 -10.47
C PHE A 676 2.51 -23.09 -9.36
N TYR A 677 1.23 -23.11 -9.72
CA TYR A 677 0.19 -23.45 -8.77
C TYR A 677 -0.81 -24.45 -9.35
N LEU A 678 -1.36 -25.26 -8.45
CA LEU A 678 -2.44 -26.20 -8.68
C LEU A 678 -3.52 -25.89 -7.66
N ASN A 679 -4.69 -25.49 -8.13
CA ASN A 679 -5.88 -25.33 -7.31
C ASN A 679 -6.88 -26.44 -7.62
N TYR A 680 -7.51 -26.98 -6.59
CA TYR A 680 -8.55 -27.98 -6.70
C TYR A 680 -9.76 -27.56 -5.89
N GLN A 681 -10.86 -27.30 -6.59
CA GLN A 681 -12.18 -27.09 -6.02
C GLN A 681 -12.90 -28.44 -5.94
N ALA A 682 -12.95 -29.00 -4.74
CA ALA A 682 -13.46 -30.35 -4.49
C ALA A 682 -14.99 -30.38 -4.35
N ASP A 683 -15.72 -29.49 -5.04
CA ASP A 683 -17.17 -29.31 -4.89
C ASP A 683 -17.99 -30.58 -5.15
N GLN A 684 -17.45 -31.50 -5.95
CA GLN A 684 -18.02 -32.81 -6.24
C GLN A 684 -18.01 -33.76 -5.03
N PHE A 685 -17.08 -33.56 -4.09
CA PHE A 685 -16.90 -34.40 -2.90
C PHE A 685 -17.35 -33.67 -1.63
N ILE A 686 -16.85 -32.45 -1.44
CA ILE A 686 -17.12 -31.58 -0.30
C ILE A 686 -17.33 -30.17 -0.84
N LYS A 687 -18.59 -29.75 -0.94
CA LYS A 687 -18.96 -28.42 -1.41
C LYS A 687 -18.27 -27.33 -0.60
N GLY A 688 -17.62 -26.41 -1.28
CA GLY A 688 -16.89 -25.27 -0.70
C GLY A 688 -15.49 -25.60 -0.19
N LEU A 689 -14.99 -26.83 -0.38
CA LEU A 689 -13.59 -27.18 -0.11
C LEU A 689 -12.71 -26.82 -1.32
N SER A 690 -11.69 -26.00 -1.07
CA SER A 690 -10.66 -25.64 -2.04
C SER A 690 -9.28 -25.89 -1.44
N SER A 691 -8.39 -26.52 -2.20
CA SER A 691 -6.99 -26.68 -1.84
C SER A 691 -6.10 -26.08 -2.94
N THR A 692 -5.06 -25.35 -2.56
CA THR A 692 -4.08 -24.77 -3.48
C THR A 692 -2.68 -25.15 -3.06
N LEU A 693 -1.95 -25.80 -3.96
CA LEU A 693 -0.51 -26.03 -3.84
C LEU A 693 0.20 -25.01 -4.74
N THR A 694 1.16 -24.28 -4.20
CA THR A 694 1.98 -23.31 -4.95
C THR A 694 3.46 -23.63 -4.74
N MET A 695 4.20 -23.79 -5.83
CA MET A 695 5.65 -23.89 -5.85
C MET A 695 6.21 -22.56 -6.35
N LYS A 696 6.74 -21.74 -5.43
CA LYS A 696 7.42 -20.50 -5.77
C LYS A 696 8.88 -20.75 -6.10
N ASN A 697 9.44 -19.94 -6.99
CA ASN A 697 10.82 -20.00 -7.44
C ASN A 697 11.25 -21.44 -7.80
N ALA A 698 10.50 -22.07 -8.70
CA ALA A 698 10.57 -23.51 -8.95
C ALA A 698 11.96 -24.01 -9.39
N PHE A 699 12.75 -23.15 -10.03
CA PHE A 699 14.11 -23.44 -10.46
C PHE A 699 15.18 -23.06 -9.42
N ASP A 700 14.77 -22.68 -8.21
CA ASP A 700 15.65 -22.35 -7.09
C ASP A 700 16.67 -21.27 -7.45
N LYS A 701 16.21 -20.26 -8.19
CA LYS A 701 17.07 -19.16 -8.62
C LYS A 701 17.45 -18.36 -7.40
N GLN A 702 18.74 -18.32 -7.10
CA GLN A 702 19.27 -17.37 -6.13
C GLN A 702 19.26 -15.97 -6.72
N TYR A 703 18.63 -15.04 -6.02
CA TYR A 703 18.52 -13.65 -6.43
C TYR A 703 18.42 -12.72 -5.24
N VAL A 704 18.72 -11.45 -5.50
CA VAL A 704 18.54 -10.33 -4.57
C VAL A 704 17.60 -9.34 -5.25
N SER A 705 16.79 -8.65 -4.46
CA SER A 705 15.97 -7.56 -4.99
C SER A 705 16.86 -6.45 -5.55
N SER A 706 16.28 -5.53 -6.32
CA SER A 706 16.97 -4.33 -6.81
C SER A 706 17.56 -3.45 -5.70
N MET A 707 17.14 -3.65 -4.44
CA MET A 707 17.68 -3.00 -3.25
C MET A 707 18.80 -3.80 -2.57
N GLY A 708 19.23 -4.92 -3.16
CA GLY A 708 20.25 -5.81 -2.60
C GLY A 708 19.78 -6.68 -1.46
N VAL A 709 18.46 -6.81 -1.24
CA VAL A 709 17.90 -7.67 -0.17
C VAL A 709 17.75 -9.09 -0.70
N PRO A 710 18.38 -10.11 -0.08
CA PRO A 710 18.17 -11.51 -0.44
C PRO A 710 16.71 -11.89 -0.39
N GLN A 711 16.26 -12.62 -1.40
CA GLN A 711 14.88 -13.10 -1.51
C GLN A 711 14.82 -14.61 -1.26
N GLU A 712 13.60 -15.11 -1.12
CA GLU A 712 13.36 -16.54 -0.85
C GLU A 712 13.85 -17.43 -2.00
N GLY A 713 14.42 -18.58 -1.64
CA GLY A 713 14.70 -19.67 -2.58
C GLY A 713 13.42 -20.39 -3.00
N ARG A 714 13.56 -21.60 -3.53
CA ARG A 714 12.40 -22.44 -3.85
C ARG A 714 11.55 -22.71 -2.61
N ASN A 715 10.25 -22.50 -2.73
CA ASN A 715 9.31 -22.66 -1.62
C ASN A 715 8.01 -23.35 -2.04
N PHE A 716 7.42 -24.13 -1.15
CA PHE A 716 6.14 -24.81 -1.35
C PHE A 716 5.12 -24.33 -0.31
N HIS A 717 3.99 -23.84 -0.81
CA HIS A 717 2.84 -23.45 0.01
C HIS A 717 1.68 -24.39 -0.27
N LEU A 718 1.08 -24.93 0.79
CA LEU A 718 -0.17 -25.67 0.72
C LEU A 718 -1.22 -24.92 1.52
N ASN A 719 -2.31 -24.53 0.88
CA ASN A 719 -3.41 -23.79 1.48
C ASN A 719 -4.70 -24.57 1.33
N VAL A 720 -5.49 -24.67 2.39
CA VAL A 720 -6.80 -25.32 2.41
C VAL A 720 -7.83 -24.33 2.93
N ASN A 721 -8.92 -24.20 2.19
CA ASN A 721 -10.05 -23.35 2.52
C ASN A 721 -11.33 -24.19 2.46
N TYR A 722 -12.20 -24.06 3.47
CA TYR A 722 -13.51 -24.69 3.48
C TYR A 722 -14.57 -23.63 3.81
N SER A 723 -15.53 -23.44 2.91
CA SER A 723 -16.66 -22.52 3.10
C SER A 723 -17.99 -23.27 3.08
N TRP A 724 -18.92 -22.95 3.99
CA TRP A 724 -20.22 -23.60 4.11
C TRP A 724 -21.39 -22.62 4.22
#